data_AF-W9CR68-F1
#
_entry.id   AF-W9CR68-F1
#
_cell.length_a   1.000
_cell.length_b   1.000
_cell.length_c   1.000
_cell.angle_alpha   90.00
_cell.angle_beta   90.00
_cell.angle_gamma   90.00
#
_symmetry.space_group_name_H-M   'P 1'
#
loop_
_entity.id
_entity.type
_entity.pdbx_description
1 polymer ?
#
loop_
_entity_poly.entity_id
_entity_poly.type
_entity_poly.pdbx_seq_one_letter_code
_entity_poly.pdbx_strand_id
1 'polypeptide(L)'
;MASSSNPIDELRETMKASKDSNGLNGLNGSNGSRGSNDSNEAGVEDVLINHPIVPVSATEEDSLHSYVESGFRGIIASPYVAGAAILSYDQGVVSVVLVMDSFLVDFPRVGPQSSGFLKGLLTAMIELGAFFGALNQGWIADKYSRKYSIVIAVCIFLIGSILQTAAVSFNMLIVARLIGGIGIGMLSMVTPMYISEIAPPEIRGTLLVMEELSIVVGIVVAFWITFGTRYLGGEWGWRLPFFIQIVPALLLGVGVYLLPFSPRWLSSKGRDDDALKALTKLRQLPATDSRIQQEARQMRDDVLHIREIHLQKHGNLINSKSKFGNIRLELALWGDCFAPDSIKRTHIGVVIMFFQQFVGINALIYYSPTLFARMGLESEMQLIMSGVLNICQLFGVVTSLFTMDRYGRRPLLMLGSFFMTISHVMIAVMVCLFSYDWESHQAAAWISVTFLLFYMLVFGASWGPVPWAMPSEIFRTDLRAKGVALSTCSNWLNNFIIGLITPPLVVYTNWGAYVFFAAFLPSQKFKQINFAIPNYSFHKSTLSAQILDTLFTSIDSITARMLEARLEQADLLKKVVDAIKDLVQDCNFDCNDSGIALQAMDNSHVALVSMMLKAEGFSPYRCDRNVALGVNLTSLTKVLRAAQNEDILTIKAEDAPDVLNLVFESSESDRLSEYDLKLMDIDQEHLGIPDTEYAAVITMPSSEFKRICVDLMALSESVSIEASKDGVKFHCNGDIGNGAVTLRSHSNVDKPDLNVDIELSEPVSLTFSLKYLVNFCKAAGLSKSVKLCLSNEVPLLVEYPLAGSSYLRFYLAPKIGDDE
;
A
#
# COMPACT_ATOMS: atom_id res chain seq x y z
N MET A 1 45.03 46.61 -7.27
CA MET A 1 45.76 45.35 -7.44
C MET A 1 44.77 44.22 -7.23
N ALA A 2 44.29 43.65 -8.34
CA ALA A 2 43.44 42.47 -8.36
C ALA A 2 43.91 41.67 -9.57
N SER A 3 44.28 40.40 -9.38
CA SER A 3 44.54 39.47 -10.49
C SER A 3 43.59 38.28 -10.37
N SER A 4 42.73 38.21 -11.38
CA SER A 4 41.82 37.12 -11.72
C SER A 4 42.55 35.83 -12.06
N SER A 5 42.11 34.69 -11.53
CA SER A 5 42.35 33.37 -12.10
C SER A 5 41.07 32.84 -12.77
N ASN A 6 41.24 32.24 -13.95
CA ASN A 6 40.23 32.06 -14.99
C ASN A 6 39.53 30.68 -14.86
N PRO A 7 38.19 30.56 -14.97
CA PRO A 7 37.44 29.30 -14.76
C PRO A 7 37.71 28.15 -15.75
N ILE A 8 38.65 28.33 -16.69
CA ILE A 8 39.01 27.35 -17.72
C ILE A 8 40.12 26.41 -17.22
N ASP A 9 40.90 26.81 -16.21
CA ASP A 9 42.00 25.99 -15.67
C ASP A 9 41.51 24.91 -14.69
N GLU A 10 40.40 25.14 -13.95
CA GLU A 10 39.75 24.11 -13.12
C GLU A 10 39.12 22.96 -13.94
N LEU A 11 38.66 23.26 -15.17
CA LEU A 11 38.12 22.29 -16.12
C LEU A 11 39.21 21.43 -16.80
N ARG A 12 40.48 21.87 -16.79
CA ARG A 12 41.61 21.13 -17.36
C ARG A 12 42.23 20.14 -16.37
N GLU A 13 42.15 20.38 -15.06
CA GLU A 13 42.59 19.41 -14.05
C GLU A 13 41.62 18.24 -13.89
N THR A 14 40.31 18.49 -13.96
CA THR A 14 39.29 17.42 -13.90
C THR A 14 39.32 16.49 -15.12
N MET A 15 39.71 17.00 -16.31
CA MET A 15 39.89 16.16 -17.51
C MET A 15 41.22 15.38 -17.54
N LYS A 16 42.20 15.73 -16.69
CA LYS A 16 43.48 15.01 -16.58
C LYS A 16 43.39 13.77 -15.69
N ALA A 17 42.58 13.80 -14.63
CA ALA A 17 42.37 12.64 -13.75
C ALA A 17 41.60 11.48 -14.41
N SER A 18 40.86 11.74 -15.50
CA SER A 18 40.09 10.72 -16.23
C SER A 18 40.91 9.96 -17.28
N LYS A 19 42.19 10.29 -17.51
CA LYS A 19 43.02 9.72 -18.58
C LYS A 19 44.14 8.76 -18.15
N ASP A 20 44.38 8.62 -16.85
CA ASP A 20 45.55 7.87 -16.33
C ASP A 20 45.23 6.45 -15.79
N SER A 21 44.02 5.90 -15.98
CA SER A 21 43.69 4.53 -15.53
C SER A 21 43.67 3.45 -16.62
N ASN A 22 44.01 3.78 -17.88
CA ASN A 22 44.09 2.80 -18.97
C ASN A 22 45.49 2.76 -19.60
N GLY A 23 46.37 1.91 -19.08
CA GLY A 23 47.58 1.52 -19.79
C GLY A 23 48.59 0.76 -18.93
N LEU A 24 48.61 -0.56 -19.04
CA LEU A 24 49.85 -1.35 -18.96
C LEU A 24 49.63 -2.74 -19.58
N ASN A 25 50.24 -2.93 -20.75
CA ASN A 25 50.38 -4.20 -21.44
C ASN A 25 51.78 -4.78 -21.14
N GLY A 26 51.81 -6.07 -20.77
CA GLY A 26 52.71 -7.08 -21.34
C GLY A 26 54.12 -7.24 -20.76
N LEU A 27 54.45 -8.47 -20.37
CA LEU A 27 55.77 -9.09 -20.58
C LEU A 27 55.66 -10.62 -20.69
N ASN A 28 56.40 -11.13 -21.68
CA ASN A 28 56.46 -12.45 -22.34
C ASN A 28 56.75 -13.72 -21.49
N GLY A 29 56.44 -14.89 -22.07
CA GLY A 29 57.14 -16.15 -21.70
C GLY A 29 56.66 -17.52 -22.25
N SER A 30 56.59 -17.71 -23.58
CA SER A 30 56.85 -18.94 -24.37
C SER A 30 56.35 -20.38 -24.01
N ASN A 31 55.83 -21.02 -25.08
CA ASN A 31 55.90 -22.45 -25.49
C ASN A 31 54.91 -23.50 -24.94
N GLY A 32 54.17 -24.14 -25.86
CA GLY A 32 53.75 -25.54 -25.70
C GLY A 32 52.41 -25.96 -26.31
N SER A 33 52.46 -26.57 -27.50
CA SER A 33 51.62 -27.69 -27.99
C SER A 33 50.07 -27.60 -28.06
N ARG A 34 49.59 -27.94 -29.26
CA ARG A 34 48.25 -28.45 -29.61
C ARG A 34 47.61 -29.35 -28.53
N GLY A 35 46.35 -29.06 -28.21
CA GLY A 35 45.44 -29.96 -27.52
C GLY A 35 44.06 -29.33 -27.41
N SER A 36 43.07 -30.00 -27.96
CA SER A 36 41.64 -29.78 -27.70
C SER A 36 41.35 -29.61 -26.21
N ASN A 37 40.47 -28.68 -25.82
CA ASN A 37 39.66 -28.85 -24.62
C ASN A 37 38.46 -27.90 -24.56
N ASP A 38 37.35 -28.53 -24.15
CA ASP A 38 36.24 -27.94 -23.39
C ASP A 38 36.76 -27.02 -22.27
N SER A 39 36.22 -25.79 -22.23
CA SER A 39 35.99 -25.00 -21.02
C SER A 39 35.50 -23.62 -21.43
N ASN A 40 34.20 -23.37 -21.29
CA ASN A 40 33.63 -22.03 -21.04
C ASN A 40 32.26 -22.20 -20.35
N GLU A 41 32.25 -23.00 -19.28
CA GLU A 41 31.41 -22.75 -18.11
C GLU A 41 32.13 -21.68 -17.28
N ALA A 42 31.92 -20.41 -17.61
CA ALA A 42 32.23 -19.27 -16.74
C ALA A 42 31.48 -18.06 -17.30
N GLY A 43 30.41 -17.65 -16.61
CA GLY A 43 29.62 -16.49 -17.03
C GLY A 43 28.19 -16.43 -16.46
N VAL A 44 27.78 -17.39 -15.64
CA VAL A 44 26.47 -17.36 -14.94
C VAL A 44 26.63 -17.33 -13.40
N GLU A 45 27.83 -17.49 -12.85
CA GLU A 45 28.07 -17.46 -11.39
C GLU A 45 28.73 -16.17 -10.84
N ASP A 46 29.29 -15.28 -11.68
CA ASP A 46 30.11 -14.14 -11.21
C ASP A 46 29.33 -12.83 -10.87
N VAL A 47 28.05 -12.91 -10.48
CA VAL A 47 27.32 -11.76 -9.88
C VAL A 47 26.87 -12.05 -8.44
N LEU A 48 27.15 -13.26 -7.94
CA LEU A 48 26.94 -13.63 -6.55
C LEU A 48 28.29 -13.63 -5.85
N ILE A 49 28.53 -12.66 -4.95
CA ILE A 49 29.70 -12.49 -4.05
C ILE A 49 30.62 -11.34 -4.51
N ASN A 50 30.34 -10.13 -4.01
CA ASN A 50 31.34 -9.23 -3.38
C ASN A 50 30.73 -7.85 -3.10
N HIS A 51 29.95 -7.75 -2.02
CA HIS A 51 29.99 -6.56 -1.17
C HIS A 51 29.76 -7.05 0.28
N PRO A 52 30.63 -6.69 1.24
CA PRO A 52 30.43 -7.09 2.63
C PRO A 52 29.12 -6.48 3.13
N ILE A 53 28.20 -7.35 3.54
CA ILE A 53 27.05 -6.97 4.35
C ILE A 53 27.64 -6.53 5.68
N VAL A 54 27.75 -5.22 5.89
CA VAL A 54 28.05 -4.66 7.22
C VAL A 54 26.73 -4.74 8.00
N PRO A 55 26.64 -5.54 9.08
CA PRO A 55 25.51 -5.46 9.99
C PRO A 55 25.64 -4.14 10.76
N VAL A 56 24.92 -3.12 10.30
CA VAL A 56 24.67 -1.95 11.15
C VAL A 56 23.54 -2.35 12.08
N SER A 57 23.84 -2.45 13.37
CA SER A 57 22.84 -2.52 14.44
C SER A 57 21.88 -1.35 14.28
N ALA A 58 20.66 -1.61 13.84
CA ALA A 58 19.60 -0.61 13.89
C ALA A 58 19.31 -0.34 15.36
N THR A 59 19.75 0.82 15.86
CA THR A 59 19.28 1.36 17.13
C THR A 59 17.78 1.64 17.01
N GLU A 60 17.01 1.23 18.01
CA GLU A 60 15.54 1.30 18.10
C GLU A 60 14.94 2.73 18.01
N GLU A 61 15.76 3.77 17.83
CA GLU A 61 15.32 5.16 17.67
C GLU A 61 14.84 5.53 16.26
N ASP A 62 15.10 4.73 15.22
CA ASP A 62 14.73 5.07 13.82
C ASP A 62 13.27 4.70 13.46
N SER A 63 12.35 4.86 14.40
CA SER A 63 10.91 4.73 14.16
C SER A 63 10.39 5.92 13.33
N LEU A 64 10.19 5.67 12.04
CA LEU A 64 9.30 6.39 11.12
C LEU A 64 9.29 7.94 11.19
N HIS A 65 10.46 8.59 11.13
CA HIS A 65 10.48 10.03 10.90
C HIS A 65 10.10 10.37 9.45
N SER A 66 8.81 10.70 9.25
CA SER A 66 8.23 11.21 8.01
C SER A 66 9.14 12.24 7.33
N TYR A 67 9.37 12.10 6.02
CA TYR A 67 10.22 13.03 5.28
C TYR A 67 9.66 14.45 5.24
N VAL A 68 8.34 14.58 5.29
CA VAL A 68 7.61 15.84 5.14
C VAL A 68 6.33 15.79 5.98
N GLU A 69 5.84 16.93 6.46
CA GLU A 69 4.48 17.00 7.02
C GLU A 69 3.45 16.51 5.97
N SER A 70 2.58 15.58 6.36
CA SER A 70 1.53 15.05 5.49
C SER A 70 0.54 16.14 5.06
N GLY A 71 0.03 16.06 3.82
CA GLY A 71 -0.99 16.95 3.30
C GLY A 71 -0.46 18.24 2.64
N PHE A 72 -1.30 19.28 2.58
CA PHE A 72 -1.02 20.52 1.81
C PHE A 72 0.24 21.28 2.27
N ARG A 73 0.62 21.19 3.55
CA ARG A 73 1.83 21.86 4.07
C ARG A 73 3.11 21.26 3.47
N GLY A 74 3.16 19.95 3.28
CA GLY A 74 4.30 19.29 2.66
C GLY A 74 4.47 19.56 1.17
N ILE A 75 3.38 19.92 0.48
CA ILE A 75 3.39 20.26 -0.95
C ILE A 75 4.05 21.62 -1.20
N ILE A 76 3.72 22.60 -0.36
CA ILE A 76 4.28 23.96 -0.46
C ILE A 76 5.78 23.96 -0.11
N ALA A 77 6.20 23.06 0.78
CA ALA A 77 7.59 22.93 1.22
C ALA A 77 8.53 22.31 0.16
N SER A 78 8.01 21.57 -0.82
CA SER A 78 8.85 20.88 -1.83
C SER A 78 8.75 21.54 -3.22
N PRO A 79 9.80 22.24 -3.69
CA PRO A 79 9.77 22.97 -4.96
C PRO A 79 9.65 22.05 -6.20
N TYR A 80 10.05 20.79 -6.09
CA TYR A 80 9.97 19.81 -7.18
C TYR A 80 8.57 19.19 -7.32
N VAL A 81 7.77 19.23 -6.24
CA VAL A 81 6.43 18.64 -6.11
C VAL A 81 5.36 19.58 -6.66
N ALA A 82 5.51 20.89 -6.45
CA ALA A 82 4.60 21.90 -7.02
C ALA A 82 4.71 22.02 -8.56
N GLY A 83 5.90 21.81 -9.14
CA GLY A 83 6.10 21.88 -10.59
C GLY A 83 5.47 20.72 -11.37
N ALA A 84 5.29 19.56 -10.73
CA ALA A 84 4.65 18.40 -11.34
C ALA A 84 3.12 18.57 -11.49
N ALA A 85 2.51 19.47 -10.73
CA ALA A 85 1.08 19.71 -10.78
C ALA A 85 0.66 20.41 -12.10
N ILE A 86 1.36 21.44 -12.57
CA ILE A 86 0.85 22.44 -13.55
C ILE A 86 0.75 21.94 -15.02
N LEU A 87 0.07 20.84 -15.31
CA LEU A 87 0.17 20.18 -16.62
C LEU A 87 -1.18 19.77 -17.20
N SER A 88 -1.89 20.72 -17.84
CA SER A 88 -2.93 20.46 -18.86
C SER A 88 -3.51 21.72 -19.49
N TYR A 89 -3.97 21.64 -20.74
CA TYR A 89 -4.59 22.77 -21.47
C TYR A 89 -5.59 22.30 -22.56
N ASP A 90 -5.38 21.15 -23.20
CA ASP A 90 -5.94 20.86 -24.53
C ASP A 90 -7.47 20.60 -24.60
N GLN A 91 -8.09 19.98 -23.57
CA GLN A 91 -9.51 19.57 -23.64
C GLN A 91 -10.53 20.74 -23.64
N GLY A 92 -10.17 21.92 -23.12
CA GLY A 92 -11.08 23.07 -23.01
C GLY A 92 -11.20 23.93 -24.28
N VAL A 93 -10.31 23.75 -25.26
CA VAL A 93 -10.23 24.62 -26.46
C VAL A 93 -11.38 24.35 -27.44
N VAL A 94 -11.70 23.09 -27.67
CA VAL A 94 -12.55 22.67 -28.80
C VAL A 94 -14.01 23.07 -28.62
N SER A 95 -14.52 23.08 -27.39
CA SER A 95 -15.95 23.32 -27.13
C SER A 95 -16.44 24.69 -27.62
N VAL A 96 -15.61 25.72 -27.47
CA VAL A 96 -15.90 27.07 -27.99
C VAL A 96 -15.56 27.17 -29.48
N VAL A 97 -14.44 26.61 -29.94
CA VAL A 97 -14.05 26.63 -31.37
C VAL A 97 -15.13 26.03 -32.27
N LEU A 98 -15.77 24.94 -31.84
CA LEU A 98 -16.84 24.26 -32.59
C LEU A 98 -18.11 25.09 -32.82
N VAL A 99 -18.26 26.23 -32.15
CA VAL A 99 -19.39 27.15 -32.30
C VAL A 99 -18.95 28.56 -32.74
N MET A 100 -17.66 28.75 -33.07
CA MET A 100 -17.17 30.02 -33.62
C MET A 100 -17.55 30.19 -35.09
N ASP A 101 -18.08 31.35 -35.45
CA ASP A 101 -18.46 31.63 -36.84
C ASP A 101 -17.27 31.56 -37.79
N SER A 102 -16.10 32.10 -37.42
CA SER A 102 -14.90 32.06 -38.27
C SER A 102 -14.42 30.62 -38.54
N PHE A 103 -14.53 29.73 -37.55
CA PHE A 103 -14.19 28.32 -37.72
C PHE A 103 -15.18 27.60 -38.64
N LEU A 104 -16.48 27.90 -38.50
CA LEU A 104 -17.52 27.30 -39.34
C LEU A 104 -17.46 27.76 -40.80
N VAL A 105 -16.94 28.98 -41.06
CA VAL A 105 -16.66 29.46 -42.42
C VAL A 105 -15.52 28.66 -43.07
N ASP A 106 -14.43 28.44 -42.34
CA ASP A 106 -13.27 27.71 -42.87
C ASP A 106 -13.52 26.20 -42.99
N PHE A 107 -14.36 25.64 -42.10
CA PHE A 107 -14.69 24.22 -42.04
C PHE A 107 -16.21 23.98 -42.06
N PRO A 108 -16.91 24.22 -43.19
CA PRO A 108 -18.38 24.13 -43.24
C PRO A 108 -18.93 22.72 -42.98
N ARG A 109 -18.08 21.70 -43.14
CA ARG A 109 -18.42 20.28 -42.91
C ARG A 109 -18.76 19.93 -41.46
N VAL A 110 -18.44 20.80 -40.50
CA VAL A 110 -18.81 20.63 -39.08
C VAL A 110 -19.92 21.56 -38.62
N GLY A 111 -20.46 22.35 -39.55
CA GLY A 111 -21.55 23.29 -39.27
C GLY A 111 -22.89 22.61 -38.98
N PRO A 112 -23.89 23.41 -38.56
CA PRO A 112 -25.21 22.93 -38.13
C PRO A 112 -25.98 22.15 -39.21
N GLN A 113 -25.66 22.37 -40.49
CA GLN A 113 -26.30 21.70 -41.64
C GLN A 113 -25.67 20.35 -42.00
N SER A 114 -24.58 19.96 -41.34
CA SER A 114 -23.90 18.67 -41.56
C SER A 114 -24.49 17.55 -40.69
N SER A 115 -24.16 16.28 -41.00
CA SER A 115 -24.75 15.08 -40.37
C SER A 115 -24.43 14.87 -38.87
N GLY A 116 -23.87 15.86 -38.15
CA GLY A 116 -23.43 15.75 -36.75
C GLY A 116 -22.22 14.82 -36.55
N PHE A 117 -22.14 13.74 -37.32
CA PHE A 117 -21.06 12.76 -37.30
C PHE A 117 -19.69 13.36 -37.59
N LEU A 118 -19.56 14.26 -38.57
CA LEU A 118 -18.26 14.88 -38.88
C LEU A 118 -17.78 15.82 -37.76
N LYS A 119 -18.71 16.50 -37.09
CA LYS A 119 -18.43 17.26 -35.87
C LYS A 119 -17.97 16.34 -34.74
N GLY A 120 -18.66 15.21 -34.55
CA GLY A 120 -18.27 14.15 -33.62
C GLY A 120 -16.89 13.59 -33.91
N LEU A 121 -16.60 13.27 -35.17
CA LEU A 121 -15.33 12.73 -35.62
C LEU A 121 -14.19 13.71 -35.39
N LEU A 122 -14.37 14.99 -35.74
CA LEU A 122 -13.36 16.01 -35.49
C LEU A 122 -12.95 16.06 -34.03
N THR A 123 -13.93 16.09 -33.12
CA THR A 123 -13.67 16.07 -31.67
C THR A 123 -12.94 14.79 -31.28
N ALA A 124 -13.55 13.63 -31.60
CA ALA A 124 -13.16 12.30 -31.14
C ALA A 124 -11.76 11.84 -31.59
N MET A 125 -11.24 12.38 -32.70
CA MET A 125 -9.96 11.91 -33.26
C MET A 125 -8.76 12.14 -32.34
N ILE A 126 -8.85 13.08 -31.39
CA ILE A 126 -7.78 13.28 -30.40
C ILE A 126 -7.77 12.16 -29.35
N GLU A 127 -8.94 11.67 -28.95
CA GLU A 127 -9.11 10.55 -28.03
C GLU A 127 -8.65 9.23 -28.65
N LEU A 128 -8.92 9.04 -29.94
CA LEU A 128 -8.40 7.88 -30.67
C LEU A 128 -6.87 7.90 -30.72
N GLY A 129 -6.28 9.08 -30.90
CA GLY A 129 -4.83 9.26 -30.80
C GLY A 129 -4.33 8.91 -29.40
N ALA A 130 -5.02 9.39 -28.37
CA ALA A 130 -4.66 9.14 -26.97
C ALA A 130 -4.73 7.65 -26.60
N PHE A 131 -5.68 6.90 -27.15
CA PHE A 131 -5.73 5.44 -27.02
C PHE A 131 -4.44 4.78 -27.53
N PHE A 132 -4.02 5.10 -28.76
CA PHE A 132 -2.78 4.54 -29.32
C PHE A 132 -1.52 5.02 -28.58
N GLY A 133 -1.53 6.26 -28.10
CA GLY A 133 -0.46 6.81 -27.27
C GLY A 133 -0.29 6.06 -25.95
N ALA A 134 -1.40 5.82 -25.22
CA ALA A 134 -1.40 5.12 -23.95
C ALA A 134 -0.93 3.65 -24.07
N LEU A 135 -1.34 2.96 -25.15
CA LEU A 135 -1.03 1.54 -25.37
C LEU A 135 0.48 1.26 -25.52
N ASN A 136 1.20 2.16 -26.20
CA ASN A 136 2.64 2.05 -26.42
C ASN A 136 3.45 2.53 -25.20
N GLN A 137 2.89 3.44 -24.39
CA GLN A 137 3.68 4.21 -23.45
C GLN A 137 4.38 3.38 -22.37
N GLY A 138 3.74 2.31 -21.90
CA GLY A 138 4.35 1.42 -20.90
C GLY A 138 5.69 0.85 -21.37
N TRP A 139 5.79 0.43 -22.63
CA TRP A 139 7.04 -0.10 -23.19
C TRP A 139 8.13 0.97 -23.31
N ILE A 140 7.79 2.16 -23.79
CA ILE A 140 8.75 3.26 -23.94
C ILE A 140 9.28 3.72 -22.58
N ALA A 141 8.39 3.88 -21.60
CA ALA A 141 8.73 4.34 -20.25
C ALA A 141 9.66 3.34 -19.53
N ASP A 142 9.41 2.04 -19.66
CA ASP A 142 10.23 1.00 -19.05
C ASP A 142 11.58 0.84 -19.77
N LYS A 143 11.60 1.00 -21.10
CA LYS A 143 12.82 0.83 -21.90
C LYS A 143 13.82 1.98 -21.76
N TYR A 144 13.38 3.22 -21.93
CA TYR A 144 14.28 4.38 -22.02
C TYR A 144 14.37 5.22 -20.74
N SER A 145 13.24 5.37 -20.04
CA SER A 145 13.01 6.09 -18.77
C SER A 145 11.73 6.90 -18.87
N ARG A 146 11.14 7.18 -17.70
CA ARG A 146 9.94 8.03 -17.57
C ARG A 146 10.23 9.45 -18.08
N LYS A 147 11.39 10.02 -17.72
CA LYS A 147 11.86 11.35 -18.15
C LYS A 147 11.92 11.50 -19.66
N TYR A 148 12.63 10.60 -20.36
CA TYR A 148 12.74 10.69 -21.82
C TYR A 148 11.43 10.39 -22.53
N SER A 149 10.60 9.51 -21.96
CA SER A 149 9.27 9.22 -22.50
C SER A 149 8.35 10.45 -22.50
N ILE A 150 8.42 11.29 -21.45
CA ILE A 150 7.71 12.58 -21.42
C ILE A 150 8.20 13.50 -22.54
N VAL A 151 9.51 13.61 -22.76
CA VAL A 151 10.07 14.46 -23.84
C VAL A 151 9.59 14.00 -25.22
N ILE A 152 9.57 12.69 -25.48
CA ILE A 152 9.05 12.13 -26.74
C ILE A 152 7.57 12.48 -26.91
N ALA A 153 6.77 12.30 -25.85
CA ALA A 153 5.35 12.63 -25.86
C ALA A 153 5.09 14.11 -26.15
N VAL A 154 5.87 15.01 -25.53
CA VAL A 154 5.84 16.45 -25.79
C VAL A 154 6.18 16.76 -27.24
N CYS A 155 7.20 16.14 -27.81
CA CYS A 155 7.57 16.37 -29.22
C CYS A 155 6.43 15.98 -30.17
N ILE A 156 5.79 14.83 -29.94
CA ILE A 156 4.64 14.37 -30.73
C ILE A 156 3.45 15.33 -30.57
N PHE A 157 3.16 15.75 -29.34
CA PHE A 157 2.10 16.72 -29.05
C PHE A 157 2.35 18.08 -29.74
N LEU A 158 3.60 18.56 -29.75
CA LEU A 158 4.00 19.80 -30.42
C LEU A 158 3.78 19.72 -31.93
N ILE A 159 4.15 18.60 -32.56
CA ILE A 159 3.89 18.38 -33.99
C ILE A 159 2.39 18.44 -34.27
N GLY A 160 1.58 17.75 -33.47
CA GLY A 160 0.12 17.80 -33.58
C GLY A 160 -0.44 19.21 -33.41
N SER A 161 0.03 19.96 -32.41
CA SER A 161 -0.43 21.32 -32.09
C SER A 161 -0.05 22.33 -33.18
N ILE A 162 1.15 22.23 -33.74
CA ILE A 162 1.59 23.05 -34.89
C ILE A 162 0.72 22.75 -36.10
N LEU A 163 0.45 21.48 -36.39
CA LEU A 163 -0.41 21.10 -37.51
C LEU A 163 -1.87 21.52 -37.32
N GLN A 164 -2.39 21.51 -36.08
CA GLN A 164 -3.74 22.03 -35.76
C GLN A 164 -3.80 23.53 -36.01
N THR A 165 -2.80 24.27 -35.53
CA THR A 165 -2.68 25.73 -35.73
C THR A 165 -2.57 26.09 -37.20
N ALA A 166 -1.80 25.31 -37.97
CA ALA A 166 -1.56 25.52 -39.40
C ALA A 166 -2.60 24.85 -40.32
N ALA A 167 -3.68 24.31 -39.77
CA ALA A 167 -4.65 23.55 -40.56
C ALA A 167 -5.30 24.41 -41.65
N VAL A 168 -5.36 23.88 -42.88
CA VAL A 168 -6.00 24.51 -44.05
C VAL A 168 -7.09 23.62 -44.67
N SER A 169 -7.22 22.38 -44.19
CA SER A 169 -8.24 21.46 -44.66
C SER A 169 -8.76 20.60 -43.51
N PHE A 170 -10.02 20.17 -43.62
CA PHE A 170 -10.66 19.33 -42.61
C PHE A 170 -9.87 18.03 -42.33
N ASN A 171 -9.36 17.40 -43.39
CA ASN A 171 -8.56 16.17 -43.26
C ASN A 171 -7.23 16.43 -42.54
N MET A 172 -6.57 17.55 -42.83
CA MET A 172 -5.35 17.96 -42.13
C MET A 172 -5.63 18.17 -40.64
N LEU A 173 -6.74 18.83 -40.30
CA LEU A 173 -7.13 19.05 -38.91
C LEU A 173 -7.41 17.73 -38.17
N ILE A 174 -8.13 16.80 -38.80
CA ILE A 174 -8.35 15.44 -38.25
C ILE A 174 -7.03 14.71 -37.96
N VAL A 175 -6.12 14.70 -38.94
CA VAL A 175 -4.82 14.03 -38.78
C VAL A 175 -3.98 14.72 -37.71
N ALA A 176 -4.01 16.06 -37.66
CA ALA A 176 -3.33 16.83 -36.64
C ALA A 176 -3.85 16.52 -35.23
N ARG A 177 -5.17 16.36 -35.07
CA ARG A 177 -5.79 15.94 -33.81
C ARG A 177 -5.40 14.52 -33.41
N LEU A 178 -5.35 13.58 -34.36
CA LEU A 178 -4.86 12.22 -34.10
C LEU A 178 -3.41 12.24 -33.59
N ILE A 179 -2.52 12.98 -34.25
CA ILE A 179 -1.11 13.09 -33.86
C ILE A 179 -0.96 13.74 -32.49
N GLY A 180 -1.64 14.87 -32.26
CA GLY A 180 -1.66 15.54 -30.95
C GLY A 180 -2.16 14.61 -29.84
N GLY A 181 -3.21 13.84 -30.14
CA GLY A 181 -3.79 12.84 -29.27
C GLY A 181 -2.80 11.78 -28.81
N ILE A 182 -1.94 11.27 -29.71
CA ILE A 182 -0.90 10.31 -29.35
C ILE A 182 0.00 10.87 -28.24
N GLY A 183 0.39 12.14 -28.34
CA GLY A 183 1.15 12.83 -27.30
C GLY A 183 0.40 12.90 -25.97
N ILE A 184 -0.88 13.27 -25.99
CA ILE A 184 -1.74 13.34 -24.80
C ILE A 184 -1.86 11.97 -24.12
N GLY A 185 -2.12 10.92 -24.91
CA GLY A 185 -2.22 9.55 -24.40
C GLY A 185 -0.95 9.07 -23.72
N MET A 186 0.20 9.36 -24.34
CA MET A 186 1.51 9.07 -23.75
C MET A 186 1.73 9.83 -22.43
N LEU A 187 1.39 11.13 -22.38
CA LEU A 187 1.50 11.93 -21.16
C LEU A 187 0.59 11.41 -20.05
N SER A 188 -0.67 11.07 -20.38
CA SER A 188 -1.68 10.60 -19.42
C SER A 188 -1.31 9.29 -18.70
N MET A 189 -0.38 8.50 -19.25
CA MET A 189 0.09 7.27 -18.64
C MET A 189 1.42 7.45 -17.89
N VAL A 190 2.37 8.22 -18.45
CA VAL A 190 3.70 8.35 -17.85
C VAL A 190 3.77 9.37 -16.72
N THR A 191 2.98 10.44 -16.77
CA THR A 191 3.04 11.50 -15.75
C THR A 191 2.63 10.99 -14.37
N PRO A 192 1.50 10.28 -14.20
CA PRO A 192 1.12 9.73 -12.90
C PRO A 192 2.15 8.72 -12.37
N MET A 193 2.69 7.89 -13.27
CA MET A 193 3.74 6.92 -12.94
C MET A 193 5.00 7.62 -12.44
N TYR A 194 5.45 8.65 -13.16
CA TYR A 194 6.64 9.40 -12.79
C TYR A 194 6.46 10.11 -11.45
N ILE A 195 5.32 10.76 -11.23
CA ILE A 195 4.96 11.37 -9.94
C ILE A 195 5.01 10.33 -8.82
N SER A 196 4.43 9.15 -9.03
CA SER A 196 4.40 8.09 -8.01
C SER A 196 5.78 7.55 -7.61
N GLU A 197 6.77 7.63 -8.52
CA GLU A 197 8.12 7.11 -8.31
C GLU A 197 9.10 8.13 -7.72
N ILE A 198 8.80 9.43 -7.84
CA ILE A 198 9.63 10.50 -7.25
C ILE A 198 9.04 11.02 -5.93
N ALA A 199 7.72 10.90 -5.75
CA ALA A 199 7.02 11.38 -4.57
C ALA A 199 7.46 10.62 -3.30
N PRO A 200 7.59 11.33 -2.16
CA PRO A 200 7.61 10.69 -0.85
C PRO A 200 6.33 9.87 -0.66
N PRO A 201 6.39 8.72 0.04
CA PRO A 201 5.21 7.92 0.34
C PRO A 201 4.05 8.75 0.93
N GLU A 202 4.36 9.68 1.83
CA GLU A 202 3.43 10.43 2.68
C GLU A 202 2.54 11.43 1.92
N ILE A 203 3.01 11.96 0.79
CA ILE A 203 2.29 12.96 -0.02
C ILE A 203 1.95 12.46 -1.43
N ARG A 204 2.29 11.20 -1.76
CA ARG A 204 2.09 10.61 -3.09
C ARG A 204 0.63 10.69 -3.55
N GLY A 205 -0.31 10.34 -2.67
CA GLY A 205 -1.74 10.40 -2.98
C GLY A 205 -2.19 11.81 -3.32
N THR A 206 -1.81 12.81 -2.52
CA THR A 206 -2.18 14.21 -2.75
C THR A 206 -1.59 14.76 -4.04
N LEU A 207 -0.37 14.35 -4.40
CA LEU A 207 0.26 14.72 -5.67
C LEU A 207 -0.49 14.21 -6.90
N LEU A 208 -1.01 12.98 -6.84
CA LEU A 208 -1.83 12.42 -7.92
C LEU A 208 -3.16 13.17 -8.06
N VAL A 209 -3.76 13.63 -6.95
CA VAL A 209 -4.99 14.47 -7.04
C VAL A 209 -4.68 15.87 -7.55
N MET A 210 -3.49 16.42 -7.27
CA MET A 210 -3.05 17.72 -7.82
C MET A 210 -2.86 17.69 -9.34
N GLU A 211 -2.48 16.53 -9.89
CA GLU A 211 -2.46 16.31 -11.35
C GLU A 211 -3.88 16.49 -11.93
N GLU A 212 -4.88 15.81 -11.36
CA GLU A 212 -6.29 15.94 -11.78
C GLU A 212 -6.80 17.39 -11.62
N LEU A 213 -6.48 18.05 -10.50
CA LEU A 213 -6.83 19.45 -10.30
C LEU A 213 -6.29 20.33 -11.44
N SER A 214 -5.06 20.06 -11.87
CA SER A 214 -4.40 20.84 -12.90
C SER A 214 -4.93 20.53 -14.31
N ILE A 215 -5.42 19.29 -14.54
CA ILE A 215 -6.25 18.95 -15.70
C ILE A 215 -7.45 19.90 -15.79
N VAL A 216 -8.22 20.02 -14.70
CA VAL A 216 -9.43 20.84 -14.69
C VAL A 216 -9.13 22.34 -14.77
N VAL A 217 -8.09 22.82 -14.08
CA VAL A 217 -7.62 24.21 -14.23
C VAL A 217 -7.24 24.50 -15.68
N GLY A 218 -6.56 23.57 -16.34
CA GLY A 218 -6.22 23.64 -17.76
C GLY A 218 -7.44 23.81 -18.65
N ILE A 219 -8.48 22.99 -18.45
CA ILE A 219 -9.76 23.07 -19.17
C ILE A 219 -10.41 24.45 -18.98
N VAL A 220 -10.48 24.94 -17.74
CA VAL A 220 -11.07 26.25 -17.42
C VAL A 220 -10.29 27.38 -18.11
N VAL A 221 -8.96 27.40 -17.98
CA VAL A 221 -8.11 28.44 -18.58
C VAL A 221 -8.23 28.42 -20.11
N ALA A 222 -8.15 27.25 -20.73
CA ALA A 222 -8.30 27.10 -22.16
C ALA A 222 -9.68 27.56 -22.66
N PHE A 223 -10.75 27.21 -21.93
CA PHE A 223 -12.11 27.64 -22.26
C PHE A 223 -12.22 29.17 -22.27
N TRP A 224 -11.76 29.85 -21.22
CA TRP A 224 -11.87 31.30 -21.09
C TRP A 224 -10.94 32.07 -22.05
N ILE A 225 -9.75 31.55 -22.33
CA ILE A 225 -8.89 32.09 -23.39
C ILE A 225 -9.61 32.01 -24.73
N THR A 226 -10.17 30.84 -25.05
CA THR A 226 -10.89 30.61 -26.30
C THR A 226 -12.16 31.46 -26.41
N PHE A 227 -12.87 31.66 -25.28
CA PHE A 227 -13.97 32.60 -25.19
C PHE A 227 -13.53 34.04 -25.49
N GLY A 228 -12.33 34.45 -25.04
CA GLY A 228 -11.76 35.76 -25.36
C GLY A 228 -11.31 35.89 -26.82
N THR A 229 -10.66 34.87 -27.39
CA THR A 229 -10.17 34.94 -28.77
C THR A 229 -11.28 35.00 -29.80
N ARG A 230 -12.51 34.58 -29.45
CA ARG A 230 -13.69 34.69 -30.32
C ARG A 230 -13.93 36.12 -30.82
N TYR A 231 -13.56 37.14 -30.03
CA TYR A 231 -13.75 38.55 -30.37
C TYR A 231 -12.68 39.11 -31.33
N LEU A 232 -11.61 38.37 -31.61
CA LEU A 232 -10.54 38.82 -32.51
C LEU A 232 -10.99 38.85 -33.98
N GLY A 233 -12.02 38.07 -34.34
CA GLY A 233 -12.47 37.91 -35.72
C GLY A 233 -11.44 37.20 -36.63
N GLY A 234 -11.91 36.73 -37.80
CA GLY A 234 -11.07 36.03 -38.77
C GLY A 234 -10.48 34.70 -38.29
N GLU A 235 -9.50 34.17 -39.03
CA GLU A 235 -8.90 32.85 -38.77
C GLU A 235 -8.16 32.78 -37.42
N TRP A 236 -7.60 33.90 -36.95
CA TRP A 236 -6.88 33.94 -35.67
C TRP A 236 -7.80 33.73 -34.46
N GLY A 237 -9.11 33.91 -34.60
CA GLY A 237 -10.06 33.60 -33.53
C GLY A 237 -10.00 32.14 -33.07
N TRP A 238 -9.82 31.20 -34.01
CA TRP A 238 -9.75 29.77 -33.73
C TRP A 238 -8.31 29.21 -33.79
N ARG A 239 -7.40 29.80 -34.59
CA ARG A 239 -5.99 29.38 -34.64
C ARG A 239 -5.21 29.75 -33.38
N LEU A 240 -5.48 30.90 -32.77
CA LEU A 240 -4.72 31.38 -31.61
C LEU A 240 -4.86 30.46 -30.39
N PRO A 241 -6.05 29.96 -30.02
CA PRO A 241 -6.18 28.95 -28.96
C PRO A 241 -5.33 27.70 -29.18
N PHE A 242 -5.31 27.16 -30.42
CA PHE A 242 -4.44 26.03 -30.79
C PHE A 242 -2.95 26.39 -30.76
N PHE A 243 -2.60 27.64 -31.05
CA PHE A 243 -1.22 28.10 -30.94
C PHE A 243 -0.77 28.18 -29.48
N ILE A 244 -1.61 28.72 -28.60
CA ILE A 244 -1.27 28.95 -27.19
C ILE A 244 -0.92 27.64 -26.48
N GLN A 245 -1.52 26.50 -26.85
CA GLN A 245 -1.22 25.20 -26.24
C GLN A 245 0.23 24.71 -26.46
N ILE A 246 0.95 25.28 -27.43
CA ILE A 246 2.36 25.00 -27.66
C ILE A 246 3.22 25.51 -26.49
N VAL A 247 2.83 26.63 -25.87
CA VAL A 247 3.58 27.25 -24.77
C VAL A 247 3.69 26.34 -23.54
N PRO A 248 2.60 25.85 -22.93
CA PRO A 248 2.70 24.93 -21.79
C PRO A 248 3.38 23.62 -22.16
N ALA A 249 3.24 23.12 -23.39
CA ALA A 249 3.96 21.92 -23.84
C ALA A 249 5.47 22.13 -23.91
N LEU A 250 5.94 23.29 -24.39
CA LEU A 250 7.36 23.64 -24.38
C LEU A 250 7.88 23.82 -22.95
N LEU A 251 7.11 24.46 -22.08
CA LEU A 251 7.46 24.62 -20.67
C LEU A 251 7.61 23.26 -19.98
N LEU A 252 6.71 22.31 -20.25
CA LEU A 252 6.85 20.93 -19.79
C LEU A 252 8.11 20.27 -20.35
N GLY A 253 8.31 20.35 -21.67
CA GLY A 253 9.45 19.73 -22.35
C GLY A 253 10.80 20.21 -21.80
N VAL A 254 10.92 21.51 -21.51
CA VAL A 254 12.13 22.10 -20.89
C VAL A 254 12.20 21.77 -19.40
N GLY A 255 11.08 21.88 -18.66
CA GLY A 255 11.02 21.64 -17.23
C GLY A 255 11.41 20.22 -16.82
N VAL A 256 11.08 19.22 -17.65
CA VAL A 256 11.45 17.81 -17.43
C VAL A 256 12.96 17.60 -17.38
N TYR A 257 13.76 18.43 -18.05
CA TYR A 257 15.23 18.34 -17.95
C TYR A 257 15.77 18.71 -16.57
N LEU A 258 15.06 19.58 -15.83
CA LEU A 258 15.42 19.99 -14.47
C LEU A 258 15.14 18.88 -13.45
N LEU A 259 14.15 18.02 -13.74
CA LEU A 259 13.74 16.93 -12.85
C LEU A 259 14.72 15.74 -12.91
N PRO A 260 14.94 15.03 -11.78
CA PRO A 260 15.84 13.87 -11.73
C PRO A 260 15.23 12.64 -12.43
N PHE A 261 16.04 11.63 -12.70
CA PHE A 261 15.50 10.35 -13.15
C PHE A 261 14.74 9.65 -12.02
N SER A 262 13.79 8.79 -12.37
CA SER A 262 13.10 7.94 -11.41
C SER A 262 14.11 7.01 -10.72
N PRO A 263 14.23 7.05 -9.37
CA PRO A 263 15.11 6.15 -8.63
C PRO A 263 14.74 4.68 -8.86
N ARG A 264 13.43 4.37 -8.89
CA ARG A 264 12.93 3.00 -9.09
C ARG A 264 13.24 2.47 -10.48
N TRP A 265 13.16 3.33 -11.51
CA TRP A 265 13.59 2.96 -12.86
C TRP A 265 15.11 2.70 -12.93
N LEU A 266 15.91 3.51 -12.25
CA LEU A 266 17.37 3.33 -12.23
C LEU A 266 17.76 2.00 -11.55
N SER A 267 17.15 1.68 -10.42
CA SER A 267 17.37 0.39 -9.74
C SER A 267 16.89 -0.79 -10.59
N SER A 268 15.77 -0.68 -11.31
CA SER A 268 15.33 -1.73 -12.24
C SER A 268 16.24 -1.97 -13.45
N LYS A 269 17.14 -1.02 -13.74
CA LYS A 269 18.24 -1.17 -14.71
C LYS A 269 19.57 -1.62 -14.08
N GLY A 270 19.59 -1.91 -12.77
CA GLY A 270 20.80 -2.26 -12.03
C GLY A 270 21.75 -1.09 -11.79
N ARG A 271 21.25 0.15 -11.87
CA ARG A 271 22.03 1.39 -11.64
C ARG A 271 21.76 1.95 -10.25
N ASP A 272 22.05 1.16 -9.22
CA ASP A 272 21.69 1.48 -7.83
C ASP A 272 22.40 2.74 -7.31
N ASP A 273 23.65 2.99 -7.72
CA ASP A 273 24.37 4.23 -7.34
C ASP A 273 23.70 5.50 -7.87
N ASP A 274 23.22 5.45 -9.11
CA ASP A 274 22.50 6.57 -9.70
C ASP A 274 21.10 6.71 -9.09
N ALA A 275 20.47 5.59 -8.72
CA ALA A 275 19.20 5.59 -8.00
C ALA A 275 19.34 6.29 -6.64
N LEU A 276 20.42 6.00 -5.90
CA LEU A 276 20.73 6.65 -4.63
C LEU A 276 20.97 8.16 -4.82
N LYS A 277 21.75 8.57 -5.82
CA LYS A 277 21.96 10.00 -6.14
C LYS A 277 20.65 10.72 -6.47
N ALA A 278 19.78 10.08 -7.26
CA ALA A 278 18.47 10.63 -7.59
C ALA A 278 17.59 10.76 -6.34
N LEU A 279 17.62 9.77 -5.45
CA LEU A 279 16.87 9.75 -4.21
C LEU A 279 17.37 10.84 -3.22
N THR A 280 18.67 10.97 -3.03
CA THR A 280 19.31 12.06 -2.26
C THR A 280 18.90 13.43 -2.79
N LYS A 281 18.88 13.62 -4.11
CA LYS A 281 18.44 14.89 -4.73
C LYS A 281 16.96 15.18 -4.48
N LEU A 282 16.10 14.15 -4.51
CA LEU A 282 14.66 14.28 -4.30
C LEU A 282 14.29 14.54 -2.83
N ARG A 283 14.94 13.83 -1.90
CA ARG A 283 14.70 13.94 -0.46
C ARG A 283 15.45 15.11 0.19
N GLN A 284 16.42 15.71 -0.50
CA GLN A 284 17.28 16.79 0.00
C GLN A 284 18.03 16.44 1.28
N LEU A 285 18.38 15.16 1.43
CA LEU A 285 19.11 14.62 2.59
C LEU A 285 20.38 13.92 2.11
N PRO A 286 21.45 13.88 2.92
CA PRO A 286 22.70 13.24 2.54
C PRO A 286 22.51 11.73 2.33
N ALA A 287 23.30 11.13 1.45
CA ALA A 287 23.22 9.69 1.15
C ALA A 287 23.49 8.80 2.37
N THR A 288 24.09 9.32 3.44
CA THR A 288 24.35 8.62 4.70
C THR A 288 23.16 8.58 5.66
N ASP A 289 22.08 9.32 5.36
CA ASP A 289 20.87 9.33 6.19
C ASP A 289 20.23 7.93 6.21
N SER A 290 19.90 7.42 7.40
CA SER A 290 19.36 6.08 7.60
C SER A 290 18.06 5.85 6.81
N ARG A 291 17.23 6.90 6.69
CA ARG A 291 15.95 6.85 5.95
C ARG A 291 16.16 6.66 4.46
N ILE A 292 17.13 7.37 3.87
CA ILE A 292 17.48 7.20 2.45
C ILE A 292 18.02 5.79 2.20
N GLN A 293 18.91 5.30 3.09
CA GLN A 293 19.49 3.97 2.97
C GLN A 293 18.44 2.86 3.09
N GLN A 294 17.45 3.05 3.95
CA GLN A 294 16.32 2.14 4.10
C GLN A 294 15.40 2.16 2.86
N GLU A 295 15.01 3.35 2.37
CA GLU A 295 14.19 3.49 1.17
C GLU A 295 14.90 2.93 -0.08
N ALA A 296 16.21 3.16 -0.21
CA ALA A 296 17.01 2.61 -1.30
C ALA A 296 17.10 1.07 -1.23
N ARG A 297 17.27 0.49 -0.04
CA ARG A 297 17.26 -0.97 0.15
C ARG A 297 15.91 -1.58 -0.20
N GLN A 298 14.83 -1.03 0.37
CA GLN A 298 13.47 -1.51 0.12
C GLN A 298 13.13 -1.45 -1.38
N MET A 299 13.52 -0.37 -2.06
CA MET A 299 13.32 -0.23 -3.50
C MET A 299 14.09 -1.27 -4.32
N ARG A 300 15.33 -1.58 -3.91
CA ARG A 300 16.15 -2.62 -4.56
C ARG A 300 15.55 -4.00 -4.36
N ASP A 301 15.11 -4.31 -3.14
CA ASP A 301 14.49 -5.59 -2.79
C ASP A 301 13.18 -5.79 -3.56
N ASP A 302 12.34 -4.75 -3.67
CA ASP A 302 11.13 -4.75 -4.49
C ASP A 302 11.43 -5.08 -5.97
N VAL A 303 12.46 -4.45 -6.53
CA VAL A 303 12.87 -4.64 -7.93
C VAL A 303 13.35 -6.08 -8.16
N LEU A 304 14.15 -6.61 -7.24
CA LEU A 304 14.64 -7.99 -7.30
C LEU A 304 13.48 -8.98 -7.20
N HIS A 305 12.54 -8.73 -6.29
CA HIS A 305 11.36 -9.58 -6.11
C HIS A 305 10.48 -9.63 -7.37
N ILE A 306 10.22 -8.48 -8.01
CA ILE A 306 9.47 -8.41 -9.27
C ILE A 306 10.21 -9.16 -10.38
N ARG A 307 11.55 -9.00 -10.44
CA ARG A 307 12.38 -9.71 -11.42
C ARG A 307 12.32 -11.23 -11.22
N GLU A 308 12.32 -11.69 -9.99
CA GLU A 308 12.19 -13.11 -9.65
C GLU A 308 10.82 -13.67 -10.05
N ILE A 309 9.72 -12.96 -9.76
CA ILE A 309 8.37 -13.35 -10.21
C ILE A 309 8.32 -13.49 -11.74
N HIS A 310 8.90 -12.53 -12.47
CA HIS A 310 8.94 -12.59 -13.92
C HIS A 310 9.80 -13.75 -14.43
N LEU A 311 10.93 -14.07 -13.77
CA LEU A 311 11.78 -15.22 -14.08
C LEU A 311 11.06 -16.55 -13.84
N GLN A 312 10.31 -16.67 -12.76
CA GLN A 312 9.54 -17.88 -12.46
C GLN A 312 8.41 -18.11 -13.48
N LYS A 313 7.68 -17.06 -13.85
CA LYS A 313 6.56 -17.14 -14.82
C LYS A 313 7.03 -17.27 -16.27
N HIS A 314 8.06 -16.52 -16.66
CA HIS A 314 8.47 -16.33 -18.06
C HIS A 314 9.97 -16.53 -18.31
N GLY A 315 10.69 -17.30 -17.47
CA GLY A 315 12.15 -17.48 -17.56
C GLY A 315 12.68 -17.94 -18.92
N ASN A 316 11.89 -18.76 -19.63
CA ASN A 316 12.20 -19.21 -21.00
C ASN A 316 12.22 -18.06 -22.03
N LEU A 317 11.42 -17.02 -21.81
CA LEU A 317 11.34 -15.84 -22.66
C LEU A 317 12.38 -14.77 -22.28
N ILE A 318 12.68 -14.64 -20.99
CA ILE A 318 13.66 -13.67 -20.47
C ILE A 318 15.09 -14.00 -20.91
N ASN A 319 15.43 -15.28 -21.01
CA ASN A 319 16.74 -15.73 -21.49
C ASN A 319 16.91 -15.68 -23.01
N SER A 320 15.85 -15.34 -23.76
CA SER A 320 15.90 -15.25 -25.21
C SER A 320 16.52 -13.92 -25.65
N LYS A 321 17.77 -13.94 -26.16
CA LYS A 321 18.45 -12.75 -26.74
C LYS A 321 17.84 -12.24 -28.07
N SER A 322 16.74 -12.82 -28.54
CA SER A 322 16.08 -12.44 -29.79
C SER A 322 15.18 -11.22 -29.62
N LYS A 323 15.16 -10.29 -30.59
CA LYS A 323 14.19 -9.17 -30.62
C LYS A 323 12.74 -9.66 -30.59
N PHE A 324 12.46 -10.81 -31.19
CA PHE A 324 11.15 -11.47 -31.13
C PHE A 324 10.86 -12.05 -29.73
N GLY A 325 11.89 -12.45 -28.98
CA GLY A 325 11.78 -12.90 -27.59
C GLY A 325 11.31 -11.78 -26.67
N ASN A 326 11.88 -10.57 -26.80
CA ASN A 326 11.46 -9.41 -26.02
C ASN A 326 10.01 -8.96 -26.30
N ILE A 327 9.57 -9.03 -27.56
CA ILE A 327 8.18 -8.70 -27.92
C ILE A 327 7.22 -9.76 -27.35
N ARG A 328 7.60 -11.05 -27.41
CA ARG A 328 6.81 -12.13 -26.81
C ARG A 328 6.76 -12.02 -25.29
N LEU A 329 7.86 -11.65 -24.64
CA LEU A 329 7.91 -11.39 -23.21
C LEU A 329 6.96 -10.25 -22.82
N GLU A 330 7.01 -9.13 -23.54
CA GLU A 330 6.07 -8.03 -23.31
C GLU A 330 4.62 -8.50 -23.47
N LEU A 331 4.28 -9.17 -24.57
CA LEU A 331 2.92 -9.69 -24.78
C LEU A 331 2.50 -10.68 -23.68
N ALA A 332 3.41 -11.50 -23.17
CA ALA A 332 3.14 -12.41 -22.07
C ALA A 332 2.85 -11.66 -20.76
N LEU A 333 3.60 -10.60 -20.45
CA LEU A 333 3.36 -9.73 -19.29
C LEU A 333 2.04 -8.97 -19.39
N TRP A 334 1.63 -8.53 -20.59
CA TRP A 334 0.28 -8.01 -20.81
C TRP A 334 -0.79 -9.10 -20.64
N GLY A 335 -0.47 -10.34 -21.03
CA GLY A 335 -1.30 -11.52 -20.82
C GLY A 335 -1.51 -11.86 -19.35
N ASP A 336 -0.51 -11.64 -18.49
CA ASP A 336 -0.61 -11.87 -17.04
C ASP A 336 -1.70 -11.01 -16.38
N CYS A 337 -2.03 -9.84 -16.93
CA CYS A 337 -3.17 -9.05 -16.45
C CYS A 337 -4.51 -9.78 -16.61
N PHE A 338 -4.61 -10.75 -17.52
CA PHE A 338 -5.82 -11.53 -17.79
C PHE A 338 -5.77 -12.93 -17.16
N ALA A 339 -4.72 -13.24 -16.39
CA ALA A 339 -4.62 -14.49 -15.65
C ALA A 339 -5.67 -14.55 -14.51
N PRO A 340 -6.09 -15.77 -14.06
CA PRO A 340 -7.16 -15.93 -13.07
C PRO A 340 -6.94 -15.17 -11.74
N ASP A 341 -5.68 -14.97 -11.35
CA ASP A 341 -5.27 -14.24 -10.15
C ASP A 341 -5.45 -12.71 -10.27
N SER A 342 -5.38 -12.18 -11.49
CA SER A 342 -5.35 -10.74 -11.77
C SER A 342 -6.56 -10.22 -12.53
N ILE A 343 -7.35 -11.11 -13.16
CA ILE A 343 -8.49 -10.74 -14.01
C ILE A 343 -9.57 -9.94 -13.27
N LYS A 344 -9.81 -10.23 -11.98
CA LYS A 344 -10.77 -9.47 -11.15
C LYS A 344 -10.32 -8.00 -11.03
N ARG A 345 -9.03 -7.74 -10.81
CA ARG A 345 -8.43 -6.40 -10.70
C ARG A 345 -8.47 -5.68 -12.04
N THR A 346 -8.08 -6.37 -13.12
CA THR A 346 -8.13 -5.85 -14.49
C THR A 346 -9.54 -5.46 -14.89
N HIS A 347 -10.51 -6.30 -14.59
CA HIS A 347 -11.91 -6.03 -14.85
C HIS A 347 -12.40 -4.79 -14.11
N ILE A 348 -12.14 -4.64 -12.81
CA ILE A 348 -12.51 -3.44 -12.03
C ILE A 348 -11.89 -2.19 -12.64
N GLY A 349 -10.58 -2.22 -12.93
CA GLY A 349 -9.85 -1.08 -13.50
C GLY A 349 -10.35 -0.67 -14.88
N VAL A 350 -10.72 -1.62 -15.75
CA VAL A 350 -11.23 -1.35 -17.10
C VAL A 350 -12.67 -0.84 -17.05
N VAL A 351 -13.51 -1.45 -16.21
CA VAL A 351 -14.95 -1.15 -16.11
C VAL A 351 -15.21 0.19 -15.43
N ILE A 352 -14.44 0.56 -14.40
CA ILE A 352 -14.62 1.88 -13.77
C ILE A 352 -14.33 3.02 -14.76
N MET A 353 -13.30 2.85 -15.61
CA MET A 353 -12.96 3.80 -16.67
C MET A 353 -14.00 3.82 -17.80
N PHE A 354 -14.55 2.66 -18.16
CA PHE A 354 -15.70 2.59 -19.09
C PHE A 354 -16.86 3.42 -18.57
N PHE A 355 -17.26 3.22 -17.32
CA PHE A 355 -18.38 3.95 -16.75
C PHE A 355 -18.13 5.44 -16.62
N GLN A 356 -16.92 5.86 -16.22
CA GLN A 356 -16.56 7.29 -16.16
C GLN A 356 -16.84 8.02 -17.48
N GLN A 357 -16.66 7.34 -18.61
CA GLN A 357 -16.96 7.91 -19.93
C GLN A 357 -18.46 7.86 -20.26
N PHE A 358 -19.09 6.72 -19.99
CA PHE A 358 -20.50 6.47 -20.34
C PHE A 358 -21.51 7.21 -19.45
N VAL A 359 -21.09 7.78 -18.32
CA VAL A 359 -21.92 8.75 -17.57
C VAL A 359 -22.09 10.09 -18.32
N GLY A 360 -21.36 10.30 -19.42
CA GLY A 360 -21.59 11.42 -20.34
C GLY A 360 -20.75 12.66 -20.07
N ILE A 361 -19.70 12.59 -19.25
CA ILE A 361 -18.92 13.79 -18.88
C ILE A 361 -18.30 14.50 -20.08
N ASN A 362 -17.69 13.76 -21.00
CA ASN A 362 -17.04 14.36 -22.17
C ASN A 362 -18.03 14.90 -23.21
N ALA A 363 -19.26 14.36 -23.23
CA ALA A 363 -20.35 14.97 -23.97
C ALA A 363 -20.64 16.39 -23.45
N LEU A 364 -20.63 16.58 -22.13
CA LEU A 364 -20.82 17.89 -21.51
C LEU A 364 -19.64 18.81 -21.79
N ILE A 365 -18.41 18.36 -21.57
CA ILE A 365 -17.22 19.22 -21.75
C ILE A 365 -17.07 19.69 -23.20
N TYR A 366 -17.25 18.80 -24.19
CA TYR A 366 -17.02 19.14 -25.59
C TYR A 366 -18.17 19.87 -26.26
N TYR A 367 -19.41 19.59 -25.84
CA TYR A 367 -20.61 20.08 -26.51
C TYR A 367 -21.51 20.93 -25.61
N SER A 368 -21.04 21.39 -24.45
CA SER A 368 -21.84 22.20 -23.53
C SER A 368 -22.57 23.38 -24.19
N PRO A 369 -21.97 24.18 -25.12
CA PRO A 369 -22.71 25.29 -25.71
C PRO A 369 -23.88 24.77 -26.55
N THR A 370 -23.68 23.67 -27.27
CA THR A 370 -24.72 23.02 -28.07
C THR A 370 -25.82 22.42 -27.18
N LEU A 371 -25.48 21.89 -26.01
CA LEU A 371 -26.46 21.36 -25.05
C LEU A 371 -27.29 22.47 -24.40
N PHE A 372 -26.65 23.59 -24.00
CA PHE A 372 -27.37 24.76 -23.50
C PHE A 372 -28.27 25.39 -24.56
N ALA A 373 -27.86 25.37 -25.84
CA ALA A 373 -28.71 25.80 -26.94
C ALA A 373 -30.02 25.01 -27.00
N ARG A 374 -29.96 23.69 -26.75
CA ARG A 374 -31.16 22.82 -26.70
C ARG A 374 -32.06 23.10 -25.50
N MET A 375 -31.55 23.77 -24.47
CA MET A 375 -32.31 24.24 -23.32
C MET A 375 -32.91 25.65 -23.52
N GLY A 376 -32.83 26.22 -24.73
CA GLY A 376 -33.46 27.50 -25.06
C GLY A 376 -32.66 28.73 -24.64
N LEU A 377 -31.37 28.59 -24.31
CA LEU A 377 -30.49 29.72 -24.00
C LEU A 377 -30.04 30.43 -25.28
N GLU A 378 -29.87 31.74 -25.21
CA GLU A 378 -29.29 32.55 -26.28
C GLU A 378 -27.78 32.27 -26.45
N SER A 379 -27.24 32.51 -27.65
CA SER A 379 -25.87 32.14 -28.05
C SER A 379 -24.77 32.62 -27.09
N GLU A 380 -24.89 33.83 -26.55
CA GLU A 380 -23.92 34.35 -25.58
C GLU A 380 -24.04 33.66 -24.22
N MET A 381 -25.27 33.47 -23.74
CA MET A 381 -25.54 32.79 -22.46
C MET A 381 -25.11 31.32 -22.50
N GLN A 382 -25.25 30.63 -23.64
CA GLN A 382 -24.77 29.25 -23.83
C GLN A 382 -23.27 29.11 -23.54
N LEU A 383 -22.47 30.08 -24.00
CA LEU A 383 -21.02 30.10 -23.81
C LEU A 383 -20.65 30.50 -22.38
N ILE A 384 -21.32 31.50 -21.81
CA ILE A 384 -21.09 31.91 -20.42
C ILE A 384 -21.41 30.74 -19.46
N MET A 385 -22.57 30.09 -19.63
CA MET A 385 -22.96 28.94 -18.82
C MET A 385 -22.03 27.74 -19.02
N SER A 386 -21.46 27.55 -20.22
CA SER A 386 -20.41 26.55 -20.46
C SER A 386 -19.13 26.85 -19.67
N GLY A 387 -18.74 28.12 -19.55
CA GLY A 387 -17.62 28.52 -18.71
C GLY A 387 -17.89 28.29 -17.22
N VAL A 388 -19.10 28.66 -16.77
CA VAL A 388 -19.56 28.40 -15.39
C VAL A 388 -19.59 26.90 -15.09
N LEU A 389 -20.01 26.09 -16.06
CA LEU A 389 -20.04 24.63 -15.97
C LEU A 389 -18.64 24.04 -15.66
N ASN A 390 -17.60 24.52 -16.35
CA ASN A 390 -16.22 24.11 -16.08
C ASN A 390 -15.72 24.61 -14.71
N ILE A 391 -16.16 25.79 -14.26
CA ILE A 391 -15.84 26.30 -12.92
C ILE A 391 -16.51 25.44 -11.83
N CYS A 392 -17.75 24.99 -12.03
CA CYS A 392 -18.43 24.06 -11.13
C CYS A 392 -17.65 22.74 -11.00
N GLN A 393 -17.09 22.23 -12.10
CA GLN A 393 -16.22 21.06 -12.08
C GLN A 393 -14.98 21.31 -11.23
N LEU A 394 -14.33 22.47 -11.39
CA LEU A 394 -13.15 22.85 -10.61
C LEU A 394 -13.46 22.85 -9.10
N PHE A 395 -14.57 23.47 -8.68
CA PHE A 395 -15.00 23.42 -7.28
C PHE A 395 -15.25 21.98 -6.81
N GLY A 396 -15.91 21.15 -7.63
CA GLY A 396 -16.10 19.73 -7.34
C GLY A 396 -14.78 19.02 -7.08
N VAL A 397 -13.81 19.14 -7.99
CA VAL A 397 -12.49 18.50 -7.83
C VAL A 397 -11.74 19.03 -6.61
N VAL A 398 -11.81 20.32 -6.30
CA VAL A 398 -11.22 20.87 -5.08
C VAL A 398 -11.83 20.24 -3.82
N THR A 399 -13.14 19.97 -3.80
CA THR A 399 -13.74 19.28 -2.65
C THR A 399 -13.24 17.84 -2.51
N SER A 400 -12.94 17.16 -3.62
CA SER A 400 -12.44 15.78 -3.62
C SER A 400 -11.10 15.62 -2.88
N LEU A 401 -10.26 16.66 -2.89
CA LEU A 401 -8.96 16.69 -2.19
C LEU A 401 -9.12 16.45 -0.68
N PHE A 402 -10.27 16.83 -0.11
CA PHE A 402 -10.53 16.68 1.33
C PHE A 402 -11.43 15.48 1.64
N THR A 403 -12.25 15.05 0.68
CA THR A 403 -13.26 13.99 0.90
C THR A 403 -12.74 12.60 0.55
N MET A 404 -11.85 12.46 -0.44
CA MET A 404 -11.39 11.16 -0.94
C MET A 404 -10.66 10.33 0.12
N ASP A 405 -9.79 10.97 0.91
CA ASP A 405 -9.05 10.31 1.98
C ASP A 405 -9.88 10.11 3.25
N ARG A 406 -10.92 10.93 3.47
CA ARG A 406 -11.75 10.88 4.69
C ARG A 406 -12.90 9.88 4.61
N TYR A 407 -13.58 9.81 3.46
CA TYR A 407 -14.79 9.00 3.28
C TYR A 407 -14.56 7.72 2.47
N GLY A 408 -13.39 7.57 1.85
CA GLY A 408 -13.08 6.45 0.97
C GLY A 408 -13.72 6.56 -0.41
N ARG A 409 -13.30 5.68 -1.33
CA ARG A 409 -13.60 5.78 -2.77
C ARG A 409 -15.03 5.30 -3.10
N ARG A 410 -15.45 4.18 -2.52
CA ARG A 410 -16.76 3.55 -2.80
C ARG A 410 -17.96 4.44 -2.42
N PRO A 411 -18.04 5.04 -1.21
CA PRO A 411 -19.17 5.89 -0.85
C PRO A 411 -19.28 7.11 -1.75
N LEU A 412 -18.14 7.71 -2.15
CA LEU A 412 -18.12 8.84 -3.07
C LEU A 412 -18.68 8.48 -4.45
N LEU A 413 -18.28 7.33 -5.02
CA LEU A 413 -18.84 6.86 -6.29
C LEU A 413 -20.34 6.60 -6.19
N MET A 414 -20.80 5.95 -5.11
CA MET A 414 -22.21 5.60 -4.92
C MET A 414 -23.09 6.85 -4.75
N LEU A 415 -22.65 7.79 -3.91
CA LEU A 415 -23.35 9.05 -3.67
C LEU A 415 -23.33 9.94 -4.92
N GLY A 416 -22.17 9.99 -5.60
CA GLY A 416 -22.01 10.67 -6.87
C GLY A 416 -22.98 10.13 -7.93
N SER A 417 -23.03 8.82 -8.13
CA SER A 417 -23.94 8.19 -9.09
C SER A 417 -25.40 8.49 -8.78
N PHE A 418 -25.78 8.50 -7.50
CA PHE A 418 -27.15 8.83 -7.09
C PHE A 418 -27.56 10.25 -7.49
N PHE A 419 -26.77 11.27 -7.11
CA PHE A 419 -27.10 12.66 -7.43
C PHE A 419 -26.96 12.99 -8.92
N MET A 420 -25.99 12.39 -9.61
CA MET A 420 -25.84 12.53 -11.06
C MET A 420 -27.02 11.93 -11.83
N THR A 421 -27.55 10.78 -11.36
CA THR A 421 -28.75 10.17 -11.96
C THR A 421 -29.94 11.10 -11.84
N ILE A 422 -30.18 11.65 -10.65
CA ILE A 422 -31.26 12.62 -10.41
C ILE A 422 -31.13 13.79 -11.38
N SER A 423 -29.92 14.33 -11.53
CA SER A 423 -29.66 15.46 -12.42
C SER A 423 -30.00 15.16 -13.88
N HIS A 424 -29.51 14.03 -14.42
CA HIS A 424 -29.80 13.63 -15.79
C HIS A 424 -31.27 13.32 -16.03
N VAL A 425 -31.94 12.66 -15.08
CA VAL A 425 -33.38 12.37 -15.17
C VAL A 425 -34.19 13.67 -15.16
N MET A 426 -33.85 14.61 -14.28
CA MET A 426 -34.53 15.90 -14.22
C MET A 426 -34.36 16.70 -15.51
N ILE A 427 -33.15 16.75 -16.07
CA ILE A 427 -32.89 17.39 -17.37
C ILE A 427 -33.69 16.69 -18.48
N ALA A 428 -33.68 15.36 -18.53
CA ALA A 428 -34.43 14.60 -19.51
C ALA A 428 -35.93 14.91 -19.46
N VAL A 429 -36.53 14.98 -18.27
CA VAL A 429 -37.95 15.31 -18.08
C VAL A 429 -38.24 16.74 -18.55
N MET A 430 -37.43 17.72 -18.14
CA MET A 430 -37.63 19.12 -18.52
C MET A 430 -37.52 19.32 -20.03
N VAL A 431 -36.48 18.76 -20.67
CA VAL A 431 -36.30 18.83 -22.13
C VAL A 431 -37.41 18.07 -22.85
N CYS A 432 -37.87 16.92 -22.35
CA CYS A 432 -38.95 16.17 -22.97
C CYS A 432 -40.28 16.93 -22.98
N LEU A 433 -40.60 17.64 -21.90
CA LEU A 433 -41.89 18.33 -21.75
C LEU A 433 -41.91 19.71 -22.41
N PHE A 434 -40.79 20.45 -22.34
CA PHE A 434 -40.78 21.88 -22.64
C PHE A 434 -39.92 22.29 -23.84
N SER A 435 -39.22 21.35 -24.50
CA SER A 435 -38.33 21.69 -25.63
C SER A 435 -39.01 22.24 -26.88
N TYR A 436 -40.34 22.11 -26.98
CA TYR A 436 -41.13 22.65 -28.08
C TYR A 436 -41.43 24.15 -27.95
N ASP A 437 -41.38 24.70 -26.74
CA ASP A 437 -41.65 26.12 -26.47
C ASP A 437 -40.96 26.60 -25.19
N TRP A 438 -39.68 26.97 -25.32
CA TRP A 438 -38.88 27.51 -24.23
C TRP A 438 -39.25 28.95 -23.87
N GLU A 439 -39.82 29.73 -24.79
CA GLU A 439 -40.17 31.13 -24.55
C GLU A 439 -41.26 31.26 -23.48
N SER A 440 -42.25 30.36 -23.50
CA SER A 440 -43.30 30.32 -22.49
C SER A 440 -42.89 29.59 -21.19
N HIS A 441 -41.82 28.78 -21.22
CA HIS A 441 -41.38 27.93 -20.10
C HIS A 441 -39.93 28.20 -19.64
N GLN A 442 -39.53 29.47 -19.56
CA GLN A 442 -38.16 29.85 -19.17
C GLN A 442 -37.72 29.29 -17.82
N ALA A 443 -38.63 29.10 -16.85
CA ALA A 443 -38.30 28.50 -15.56
C ALA A 443 -37.80 27.05 -15.72
N ALA A 444 -38.40 26.26 -16.62
CA ALA A 444 -37.99 24.88 -16.88
C ALA A 444 -36.62 24.79 -17.57
N ALA A 445 -36.30 25.76 -18.44
CA ALA A 445 -34.97 25.92 -19.03
C ALA A 445 -33.90 26.13 -17.94
N TRP A 446 -34.12 27.08 -17.02
CA TRP A 446 -33.19 27.36 -15.93
C TRP A 446 -33.07 26.23 -14.90
N ILE A 447 -34.15 25.47 -14.67
CA ILE A 447 -34.07 24.24 -13.87
C ILE A 447 -33.13 23.22 -14.54
N SER A 448 -33.24 23.05 -15.86
CA SER A 448 -32.35 22.16 -16.63
C SER A 448 -30.89 22.59 -16.53
N VAL A 449 -30.62 23.89 -16.68
CA VAL A 449 -29.28 24.48 -16.50
C VAL A 449 -28.74 24.20 -15.10
N THR A 450 -29.55 24.43 -14.06
CA THR A 450 -29.16 24.25 -12.66
C THR A 450 -28.77 22.79 -12.36
N PHE A 451 -29.57 21.83 -12.83
CA PHE A 451 -29.24 20.41 -12.68
C PHE A 451 -28.00 20.01 -13.48
N LEU A 452 -27.73 20.64 -14.63
CA LEU A 452 -26.52 20.38 -15.40
C LEU A 452 -25.26 20.90 -14.67
N LEU A 453 -25.33 22.09 -14.08
CA LEU A 453 -24.25 22.63 -13.24
C LEU A 453 -24.04 21.79 -11.98
N PHE A 454 -25.13 21.37 -11.33
CA PHE A 454 -25.07 20.48 -10.17
C PHE A 454 -24.46 19.12 -10.51
N TYR A 455 -24.81 18.53 -11.67
CA TYR A 455 -24.18 17.32 -12.17
C TYR A 455 -22.66 17.47 -12.25
N MET A 456 -22.16 18.57 -12.80
CA MET A 456 -20.72 18.78 -12.97
C MET A 456 -19.97 18.96 -11.65
N LEU A 457 -20.59 19.63 -10.68
CA LEU A 457 -20.05 19.73 -9.33
C LEU A 457 -19.95 18.35 -8.67
N VAL A 458 -21.02 17.57 -8.73
CA VAL A 458 -21.05 16.21 -8.15
C VAL A 458 -20.06 15.29 -8.85
N PHE A 459 -19.97 15.36 -10.19
CA PHE A 459 -19.00 14.60 -10.96
C PHE A 459 -17.58 14.92 -10.51
N GLY A 460 -17.21 16.21 -10.44
CA GLY A 460 -15.90 16.64 -9.98
C GLY A 460 -15.58 16.17 -8.56
N ALA A 461 -16.56 16.16 -7.67
CA ALA A 461 -16.41 15.70 -6.28
C ALA A 461 -16.31 14.16 -6.13
N SER A 462 -16.60 13.38 -7.17
CA SER A 462 -16.69 11.92 -7.11
C SER A 462 -16.05 11.21 -8.31
N TRP A 463 -16.77 11.14 -9.43
CA TRP A 463 -16.41 10.36 -10.62
C TRP A 463 -15.28 10.98 -11.47
N GLY A 464 -14.88 12.22 -11.21
CA GLY A 464 -13.66 12.80 -11.79
C GLY A 464 -12.40 12.09 -11.29
N PRO A 465 -12.01 12.30 -10.02
CA PRO A 465 -10.72 11.84 -9.49
C PRO A 465 -10.67 10.34 -9.18
N VAL A 466 -11.77 9.74 -8.69
CA VAL A 466 -11.74 8.37 -8.15
C VAL A 466 -11.36 7.31 -9.19
N PRO A 467 -11.92 7.31 -10.42
CA PRO A 467 -11.53 6.35 -11.46
C PRO A 467 -10.07 6.43 -11.88
N TRP A 468 -9.40 7.58 -11.73
CA TRP A 468 -7.97 7.74 -12.03
C TRP A 468 -7.07 7.25 -10.88
N ALA A 469 -7.51 7.41 -9.63
CA ALA A 469 -6.79 6.88 -8.47
C ALA A 469 -6.89 5.35 -8.36
N MET A 470 -8.11 4.79 -8.53
CA MET A 470 -8.42 3.38 -8.27
C MET A 470 -7.51 2.37 -8.99
N PRO A 471 -7.24 2.45 -10.31
CA PRO A 471 -6.34 1.51 -10.99
C PRO A 471 -4.98 1.38 -10.33
N SER A 472 -4.36 2.50 -9.96
CA SER A 472 -3.04 2.49 -9.32
C SER A 472 -3.04 1.84 -7.93
N GLU A 473 -4.19 1.87 -7.25
CA GLU A 473 -4.42 1.25 -5.95
C GLU A 473 -4.70 -0.25 -6.13
N ILE A 474 -5.59 -0.67 -7.04
CA ILE A 474 -6.05 -2.08 -7.15
C ILE A 474 -5.05 -3.04 -7.80
N PHE A 475 -4.07 -2.57 -8.58
CA PHE A 475 -3.14 -3.45 -9.28
C PHE A 475 -1.88 -3.78 -8.46
N ARG A 476 -1.47 -5.05 -8.58
CA ARG A 476 -0.24 -5.58 -8.00
C ARG A 476 1.00 -4.87 -8.48
N THR A 477 2.02 -4.78 -7.64
CA THR A 477 3.24 -4.01 -7.97
C THR A 477 3.93 -4.50 -9.26
N ASP A 478 3.94 -5.81 -9.50
CA ASP A 478 4.49 -6.44 -10.70
C ASP A 478 3.68 -6.11 -11.98
N LEU A 479 2.36 -5.97 -11.87
CA LEU A 479 1.46 -5.72 -13.00
C LEU A 479 0.93 -4.28 -13.09
N ARG A 480 1.25 -3.40 -12.13
CA ARG A 480 0.64 -2.08 -11.96
C ARG A 480 0.75 -1.21 -13.21
N ALA A 481 1.94 -1.16 -13.80
CA ALA A 481 2.19 -0.36 -14.99
C ALA A 481 1.29 -0.79 -16.17
N LYS A 482 1.16 -2.11 -16.40
CA LYS A 482 0.34 -2.67 -17.49
C LYS A 482 -1.15 -2.55 -17.19
N GLY A 483 -1.55 -2.84 -15.95
CA GLY A 483 -2.93 -2.73 -15.50
C GLY A 483 -3.48 -1.31 -15.60
N VAL A 484 -2.72 -0.31 -15.11
CA VAL A 484 -3.07 1.10 -15.25
C VAL A 484 -3.13 1.49 -16.72
N ALA A 485 -2.21 1.02 -17.56
CA ALA A 485 -2.26 1.29 -19.01
C ALA A 485 -3.52 0.70 -19.67
N LEU A 486 -3.96 -0.51 -19.30
CA LEU A 486 -5.22 -1.10 -19.78
C LEU A 486 -6.44 -0.26 -19.35
N SER A 487 -6.47 0.21 -18.11
CA SER A 487 -7.49 1.14 -17.61
C SER A 487 -7.51 2.44 -18.41
N THR A 488 -6.35 3.06 -18.64
CA THR A 488 -6.23 4.30 -19.42
C THR A 488 -6.63 4.09 -20.89
N CYS A 489 -6.31 2.93 -21.48
CA CYS A 489 -6.77 2.56 -22.81
C CYS A 489 -8.30 2.45 -22.87
N SER A 490 -8.92 1.82 -21.86
CA SER A 490 -10.37 1.78 -21.72
C SER A 490 -10.96 3.20 -21.65
N ASN A 491 -10.36 4.08 -20.85
CA ASN A 491 -10.80 5.47 -20.74
C ASN A 491 -10.82 6.18 -22.11
N TRP A 492 -9.69 6.21 -22.82
CA TRP A 492 -9.58 6.94 -24.09
C TRP A 492 -10.43 6.33 -25.20
N LEU A 493 -10.51 5.00 -25.28
CA LEU A 493 -11.37 4.34 -26.27
C LEU A 493 -12.84 4.66 -26.04
N ASN A 494 -13.31 4.63 -24.79
CA ASN A 494 -14.69 4.96 -24.46
C ASN A 494 -14.99 6.45 -24.62
N ASN A 495 -14.00 7.31 -24.36
CA ASN A 495 -14.09 8.74 -24.65
C ASN A 495 -14.26 9.00 -26.16
N PHE A 496 -13.46 8.33 -27.00
CA PHE A 496 -13.62 8.37 -28.46
C PHE A 496 -15.04 8.01 -28.89
N ILE A 497 -15.60 6.92 -28.35
CA ILE A 497 -16.97 6.48 -28.66
C ILE A 497 -17.97 7.58 -28.28
N ILE A 498 -17.91 8.09 -27.04
CA ILE A 498 -18.86 9.09 -26.55
C ILE A 498 -18.73 10.41 -27.33
N GLY A 499 -17.50 10.88 -27.56
CA GLY A 499 -17.23 12.08 -28.36
C GLY A 499 -17.79 12.00 -29.77
N LEU A 500 -17.71 10.82 -30.39
CA LEU A 500 -18.21 10.56 -31.75
C LEU A 500 -19.74 10.48 -31.82
N ILE A 501 -20.38 9.75 -30.89
CA ILE A 501 -21.83 9.48 -30.95
C ILE A 501 -22.68 10.61 -30.36
N THR A 502 -22.10 11.48 -29.52
CA THR A 502 -22.90 12.50 -28.81
C THR A 502 -23.60 13.49 -29.75
N PRO A 503 -22.93 14.12 -30.73
CA PRO A 503 -23.62 15.05 -31.63
C PRO A 503 -24.80 14.42 -32.38
N PRO A 504 -24.68 13.25 -33.04
CA PRO A 504 -25.85 12.63 -33.66
C PRO A 504 -26.90 12.21 -32.62
N LEU A 505 -26.51 11.69 -31.44
CA LEU A 505 -27.46 11.32 -30.39
C LEU A 505 -28.34 12.52 -29.96
N VAL A 506 -27.72 13.68 -29.74
CA VAL A 506 -28.43 14.92 -29.36
C VAL A 506 -29.32 15.42 -30.49
N VAL A 507 -28.84 15.39 -31.75
CA VAL A 507 -29.61 15.84 -32.91
C VAL A 507 -30.86 14.98 -33.15
N TYR A 508 -30.75 13.66 -33.00
CA TYR A 508 -31.85 12.73 -33.30
C TYR A 508 -32.81 12.50 -32.13
N THR A 509 -32.31 12.49 -30.89
CA THR A 509 -33.12 12.08 -29.72
C THR A 509 -33.45 13.21 -28.75
N ASN A 510 -32.73 14.34 -28.80
CA ASN A 510 -32.85 15.50 -27.92
C ASN A 510 -32.81 15.15 -26.42
N TRP A 511 -33.96 14.81 -25.81
CA TRP A 511 -34.05 14.35 -24.41
C TRP A 511 -33.49 12.93 -24.22
N GLY A 512 -33.55 12.08 -25.25
CA GLY A 512 -33.08 10.69 -25.19
C GLY A 512 -31.59 10.56 -24.91
N ALA A 513 -30.79 11.57 -25.25
CA ALA A 513 -29.36 11.63 -24.92
C ALA A 513 -29.12 11.61 -23.41
N TYR A 514 -29.90 12.38 -22.64
CA TYR A 514 -29.79 12.41 -21.18
C TYR A 514 -30.28 11.12 -20.54
N VAL A 515 -31.32 10.49 -21.11
CA VAL A 515 -31.80 9.16 -20.66
C VAL A 515 -30.76 8.08 -20.93
N PHE A 516 -30.06 8.14 -22.06
CA PHE A 516 -28.96 7.24 -22.38
C PHE A 516 -27.85 7.31 -21.33
N PHE A 517 -27.34 8.51 -21.00
CA PHE A 517 -26.34 8.68 -19.94
C PHE A 517 -26.90 8.30 -18.56
N ALA A 518 -28.17 8.63 -18.29
CA ALA A 518 -28.85 8.22 -17.08
C ALA A 518 -28.98 6.72 -16.94
N ALA A 519 -29.00 5.92 -18.01
CA ALA A 519 -29.14 4.46 -17.91
C ALA A 519 -27.86 3.76 -17.42
N PHE A 520 -26.69 4.35 -17.71
CA PHE A 520 -25.41 3.81 -17.26
C PHE A 520 -25.15 4.05 -15.76
N LEU A 521 -25.80 5.05 -15.15
CA LEU A 521 -25.63 5.39 -13.74
C LEU A 521 -26.33 4.41 -12.74
N PRO A 522 -27.59 3.95 -12.92
CA PRO A 522 -28.30 2.99 -12.07
C PRO A 522 -27.78 1.56 -12.15
N SER A 523 -27.22 1.15 -13.30
CA SER A 523 -26.68 -0.20 -13.52
C SER A 523 -25.59 -0.59 -12.50
N GLN A 524 -25.02 0.41 -11.84
CA GLN A 524 -23.97 0.28 -10.83
C GLN A 524 -24.47 -0.14 -9.44
N LYS A 525 -25.78 -0.01 -9.16
CA LYS A 525 -26.33 -0.26 -7.80
C LYS A 525 -26.55 -1.72 -7.42
N PHE A 526 -26.45 -2.72 -8.31
CA PHE A 526 -26.99 -4.05 -7.96
C PHE A 526 -26.13 -5.30 -8.15
N LYS A 527 -25.05 -5.31 -8.95
CA LYS A 527 -24.22 -6.54 -9.09
C LYS A 527 -22.70 -6.36 -9.15
N GLN A 528 -22.17 -5.35 -9.85
CA GLN A 528 -20.70 -5.22 -10.00
C GLN A 528 -20.01 -4.53 -8.81
N ILE A 529 -20.58 -3.46 -8.25
CA ILE A 529 -19.94 -2.74 -7.12
C ILE A 529 -20.11 -3.48 -5.78
N ASN A 530 -21.26 -4.12 -5.54
CA ASN A 530 -21.52 -4.87 -4.30
C ASN A 530 -20.76 -6.20 -4.21
N PHE A 531 -20.31 -6.77 -5.33
CA PHE A 531 -19.55 -8.03 -5.35
C PHE A 531 -18.04 -7.83 -5.59
N ALA A 532 -17.61 -6.64 -6.04
CA ALA A 532 -16.21 -6.40 -6.45
C ALA A 532 -15.50 -5.23 -5.75
N ILE A 533 -16.18 -4.40 -4.94
CA ILE A 533 -15.52 -3.32 -4.19
C ILE A 533 -15.85 -3.52 -2.71
N PRO A 534 -14.96 -4.13 -1.90
CA PRO A 534 -15.21 -4.32 -0.48
C PRO A 534 -15.31 -2.97 0.25
N ASN A 535 -16.04 -2.94 1.37
CA ASN A 535 -16.16 -1.75 2.21
C ASN A 535 -14.82 -1.44 2.88
N TYR A 536 -14.14 -0.38 2.47
CA TYR A 536 -12.93 0.08 3.15
C TYR A 536 -13.11 1.51 3.66
N SER A 537 -13.13 1.65 4.97
CA SER A 537 -12.92 2.90 5.69
C SER A 537 -11.45 2.94 6.07
N PHE A 538 -10.61 3.57 5.26
CA PHE A 538 -9.19 3.76 5.57
C PHE A 538 -9.03 4.87 6.60
N HIS A 539 -8.64 4.52 7.83
CA HIS A 539 -8.10 5.47 8.78
C HIS A 539 -6.58 5.48 8.63
N LYS A 540 -6.07 6.61 8.13
CA LYS A 540 -4.69 7.14 8.15
C LYS A 540 -3.50 6.26 7.72
N SER A 541 -2.67 6.94 6.90
CA SER A 541 -1.25 6.72 6.57
C SER A 541 -0.85 5.47 5.78
N THR A 542 -0.73 5.68 4.47
CA THR A 542 0.47 5.34 3.68
C THR A 542 1.21 4.06 4.04
N LEU A 543 0.58 2.94 3.74
CA LEU A 543 1.32 1.79 3.23
C LEU A 543 0.95 1.57 1.76
N SER A 544 2.00 1.38 0.99
CA SER A 544 2.04 1.20 -0.46
C SER A 544 1.02 0.19 -0.98
N ALA A 545 0.78 0.24 -2.29
CA ALA A 545 0.01 -0.71 -3.07
C ALA A 545 0.55 -2.18 -3.05
N GLN A 546 1.34 -2.55 -2.04
CA GLN A 546 1.57 -3.91 -1.53
C GLN A 546 0.42 -4.39 -0.62
N ILE A 547 -0.27 -3.50 0.13
CA ILE A 547 -1.45 -3.88 0.95
C ILE A 547 -2.67 -4.25 0.08
N LEU A 548 -2.81 -3.62 -1.09
CA LEU A 548 -3.89 -3.95 -2.02
C LEU A 548 -3.70 -5.32 -2.67
N ASP A 549 -2.48 -5.89 -2.65
CA ASP A 549 -2.22 -7.27 -3.07
C ASP A 549 -2.78 -8.29 -2.09
N THR A 550 -2.82 -7.93 -0.81
CA THR A 550 -3.38 -8.71 0.29
C THR A 550 -4.92 -8.70 0.31
N LEU A 551 -5.57 -7.67 -0.27
CA LEU A 551 -7.01 -7.43 -0.10
C LEU A 551 -7.95 -8.08 -1.14
N PHE A 552 -7.49 -8.43 -2.36
CA PHE A 552 -8.36 -9.05 -3.40
C PHE A 552 -8.19 -10.57 -3.57
N THR A 553 -7.21 -11.17 -2.91
CA THR A 553 -7.12 -12.63 -2.66
C THR A 553 -8.16 -13.10 -1.63
N SER A 554 -9.03 -12.21 -1.16
CA SER A 554 -9.93 -12.41 -0.02
C SER A 554 -11.26 -13.12 -0.32
N ILE A 555 -11.46 -13.76 -1.48
CA ILE A 555 -12.74 -14.41 -1.77
C ILE A 555 -12.64 -15.90 -2.11
N ASP A 556 -11.50 -16.44 -2.54
CA ASP A 556 -11.43 -17.87 -2.88
C ASP A 556 -10.10 -18.48 -2.41
N SER A 557 -10.08 -18.89 -1.13
CA SER A 557 -9.15 -19.84 -0.48
C SER A 557 -7.73 -19.37 -0.10
N ILE A 558 -7.42 -19.53 1.21
CA ILE A 558 -6.11 -19.54 1.91
C ILE A 558 -5.58 -18.18 2.45
N THR A 559 -6.12 -17.81 3.62
CA THR A 559 -5.44 -17.24 4.81
C THR A 559 -3.96 -16.80 4.70
N ALA A 560 -3.73 -15.48 4.65
CA ALA A 560 -2.49 -14.87 5.15
C ALA A 560 -2.71 -14.44 6.61
N ARG A 561 -2.58 -15.40 7.52
CA ARG A 561 -2.48 -15.16 8.97
C ARG A 561 -1.00 -15.09 9.30
N MET A 562 -0.55 -14.01 9.94
CA MET A 562 0.88 -13.87 10.27
C MET A 562 1.24 -14.80 11.43
N LEU A 563 0.38 -14.84 12.46
CA LEU A 563 0.39 -15.87 13.49
C LEU A 563 -0.88 -16.72 13.34
N GLU A 564 -0.71 -18.02 13.17
CA GLU A 564 -1.74 -19.02 13.33
C GLU A 564 -1.20 -20.13 14.22
N ALA A 565 -1.72 -20.20 15.44
CA ALA A 565 -1.30 -21.19 16.43
C ALA A 565 -2.54 -21.98 16.89
N ARG A 566 -2.62 -23.26 16.52
CA ARG A 566 -3.75 -24.14 16.87
C ARG A 566 -3.35 -25.13 17.96
N LEU A 567 -4.01 -25.05 19.11
CA LEU A 567 -3.89 -26.00 20.22
C LEU A 567 -5.02 -27.03 20.13
N GLU A 568 -4.69 -28.32 20.25
CA GLU A 568 -5.67 -29.41 20.24
C GLU A 568 -6.66 -29.30 21.40
N GLN A 569 -6.20 -28.82 22.56
CA GLN A 569 -7.02 -28.60 23.75
C GLN A 569 -6.82 -27.19 24.29
N ALA A 570 -7.91 -26.42 24.38
CA ALA A 570 -7.92 -25.09 24.99
C ALA A 570 -7.51 -25.12 26.48
N ASP A 571 -7.64 -26.27 27.16
CA ASP A 571 -7.28 -26.47 28.57
C ASP A 571 -5.82 -26.11 28.88
N LEU A 572 -4.89 -26.34 27.95
CA LEU A 572 -3.48 -26.01 28.15
C LEU A 572 -3.28 -24.51 28.39
N LEU A 573 -3.73 -23.66 27.45
CA LEU A 573 -3.56 -22.21 27.57
C LEU A 573 -4.40 -21.64 28.73
N LYS A 574 -5.58 -22.21 29.00
CA LYS A 574 -6.39 -21.86 30.17
C LYS A 574 -5.62 -22.02 31.47
N LYS A 575 -5.03 -23.20 31.70
CA LYS A 575 -4.27 -23.50 32.92
C LYS A 575 -3.00 -22.66 33.03
N VAL A 576 -2.33 -22.39 31.91
CA VAL A 576 -1.15 -21.50 31.87
C VAL A 576 -1.55 -20.08 32.29
N VAL A 577 -2.56 -19.49 31.65
CA VAL A 577 -3.04 -18.14 31.96
C VAL A 577 -3.55 -18.07 33.41
N ASP A 578 -4.29 -19.07 33.87
CA ASP A 578 -4.78 -19.13 35.26
C ASP A 578 -3.65 -19.23 36.30
N ALA A 579 -2.50 -19.81 35.96
CA ALA A 579 -1.34 -19.89 36.85
C ALA A 579 -0.58 -18.56 36.97
N ILE A 580 -0.61 -17.71 35.93
CA ILE A 580 0.21 -16.49 35.87
C ILE A 580 -0.57 -15.20 36.16
N LYS A 581 -1.89 -15.18 35.95
CA LYS A 581 -2.74 -13.96 36.06
C LYS A 581 -2.72 -13.27 37.43
N ASP A 582 -2.36 -13.98 38.50
CA ASP A 582 -2.31 -13.43 39.86
C ASP A 582 -0.95 -12.80 40.18
N LEU A 583 0.05 -13.02 39.33
CA LEU A 583 1.38 -12.40 39.41
C LEU A 583 1.47 -11.19 38.48
N VAL A 584 0.92 -11.32 37.27
CA VAL A 584 1.02 -10.33 36.19
C VAL A 584 -0.37 -10.03 35.63
N GLN A 585 -0.69 -8.74 35.45
CA GLN A 585 -1.97 -8.31 34.88
C GLN A 585 -1.91 -8.12 33.36
N ASP A 586 -0.83 -7.51 32.88
CA ASP A 586 -0.60 -7.15 31.48
C ASP A 586 0.77 -7.67 31.06
N CYS A 587 0.85 -8.30 29.88
CA CYS A 587 2.09 -8.90 29.41
C CYS A 587 2.12 -9.02 27.88
N ASN A 588 3.32 -9.11 27.31
CA ASN A 588 3.52 -9.41 25.90
C ASN A 588 3.65 -10.92 25.68
N PHE A 589 2.90 -11.43 24.70
CA PHE A 589 3.09 -12.77 24.14
C PHE A 589 3.97 -12.61 22.90
N ASP A 590 5.24 -12.97 23.03
CA ASP A 590 6.25 -12.86 21.99
C ASP A 590 6.22 -14.11 21.13
N CYS A 591 5.62 -13.98 19.95
CA CYS A 591 5.45 -15.08 19.00
C CYS A 591 6.53 -14.98 17.92
N ASN A 592 7.25 -16.07 17.70
CA ASN A 592 8.27 -16.21 16.66
C ASN A 592 8.23 -17.62 16.05
N ASP A 593 9.14 -17.93 15.13
CA ASP A 593 9.25 -19.26 14.51
C ASP A 593 9.44 -20.40 15.52
N SER A 594 10.02 -20.13 16.69
CA SER A 594 10.29 -21.11 17.75
C SER A 594 9.08 -21.40 18.65
N GLY A 595 8.07 -20.51 18.69
CA GLY A 595 6.90 -20.66 19.55
C GLY A 595 6.37 -19.34 20.14
N ILE A 596 5.54 -19.47 21.17
CA ILE A 596 4.98 -18.33 21.93
C ILE A 596 5.70 -18.24 23.27
N ALA A 597 6.43 -17.15 23.49
CA ALA A 597 7.12 -16.84 24.72
C ALA A 597 6.38 -15.75 25.51
N LEU A 598 6.57 -15.73 26.82
CA LEU A 598 6.13 -14.64 27.68
C LEU A 598 7.16 -14.46 28.79
N GLN A 599 7.49 -13.20 29.07
CA GLN A 599 8.33 -12.83 30.20
C GLN A 599 7.76 -11.57 30.85
N ALA A 600 7.56 -11.62 32.17
CA ALA A 600 7.04 -10.48 32.92
C ALA A 600 7.43 -10.55 34.40
N MET A 601 7.63 -9.39 35.02
CA MET A 601 7.82 -9.25 36.46
C MET A 601 6.49 -8.94 37.15
N ASP A 602 6.39 -9.32 38.42
CA ASP A 602 5.31 -8.86 39.28
C ASP A 602 5.47 -7.37 39.64
N ASN A 603 4.41 -6.73 40.14
CA ASN A 603 4.43 -5.31 40.51
C ASN A 603 5.47 -4.95 41.58
N SER A 604 5.96 -5.93 42.36
CA SER A 604 6.97 -5.72 43.39
C SER A 604 8.39 -5.93 42.88
N HIS A 605 8.58 -6.41 41.64
CA HIS A 605 9.87 -6.82 41.07
C HIS A 605 10.63 -7.86 41.91
N VAL A 606 9.89 -8.74 42.59
CA VAL A 606 10.44 -9.83 43.43
C VAL A 606 10.32 -11.19 42.73
N ALA A 607 9.33 -11.34 41.85
CA ALA A 607 9.06 -12.55 41.10
C ALA A 607 9.03 -12.28 39.59
N LEU A 608 9.68 -13.15 38.81
CA LEU A 608 9.64 -13.14 37.35
C LEU A 608 8.97 -14.42 36.85
N VAL A 609 8.04 -14.29 35.91
CA VAL A 609 7.51 -15.43 35.16
C VAL A 609 8.15 -15.48 33.78
N SER A 610 8.53 -16.69 33.36
CA SER A 610 9.04 -16.98 32.01
C SER A 610 8.36 -18.23 31.47
N MET A 611 7.65 -18.09 30.36
CA MET A 611 6.92 -19.15 29.69
C MET A 611 7.44 -19.31 28.27
N MET A 612 7.56 -20.55 27.81
CA MET A 612 7.85 -20.89 26.42
C MET A 612 6.95 -22.05 26.00
N LEU A 613 6.04 -21.80 25.06
CA LEU A 613 5.27 -22.82 24.35
C LEU A 613 5.90 -23.00 22.97
N LYS A 614 6.61 -24.10 22.77
CA LYS A 614 7.30 -24.39 21.50
C LYS A 614 6.30 -24.62 20.36
N ALA A 615 6.71 -24.28 19.14
CA ALA A 615 5.92 -24.49 17.92
C ALA A 615 5.41 -25.94 17.76
N GLU A 616 6.19 -26.93 18.22
CA GLU A 616 5.81 -28.36 18.23
C GLU A 616 4.55 -28.66 19.06
N GLY A 617 4.21 -27.80 20.02
CA GLY A 617 2.99 -27.92 20.83
C GLY A 617 1.72 -27.48 20.12
N PHE A 618 1.80 -26.99 18.87
CA PHE A 618 0.65 -26.52 18.09
C PHE A 618 0.54 -27.27 16.75
N SER A 619 -0.69 -27.48 16.27
CA SER A 619 -0.98 -28.24 15.05
C SER A 619 -2.14 -27.61 14.26
N PRO A 620 -1.89 -26.70 13.29
CA PRO A 620 -0.60 -26.16 12.86
C PRO A 620 -0.09 -24.97 13.71
N TYR A 621 1.24 -24.75 13.68
CA TYR A 621 1.88 -23.49 14.07
C TYR A 621 2.44 -22.78 12.83
N ARG A 622 2.18 -21.48 12.71
CA ARG A 622 2.79 -20.63 11.70
C ARG A 622 3.00 -19.24 12.29
N CYS A 623 4.23 -18.75 12.25
CA CYS A 623 4.58 -17.39 12.62
C CYS A 623 5.53 -16.85 11.55
N ASP A 624 5.02 -16.01 10.65
CA ASP A 624 5.79 -15.54 9.48
C ASP A 624 6.82 -14.45 9.87
N ARG A 625 6.61 -13.74 11.00
CA ARG A 625 7.51 -12.73 11.58
C ARG A 625 7.33 -12.65 13.09
N ASN A 626 8.38 -12.21 13.79
CA ASN A 626 8.31 -11.97 15.23
C ASN A 626 7.27 -10.89 15.56
N VAL A 627 6.34 -11.21 16.45
CA VAL A 627 5.27 -10.30 16.88
C VAL A 627 5.10 -10.35 18.39
N ALA A 628 5.05 -9.18 19.01
CA ALA A 628 4.71 -9.03 20.43
C ALA A 628 3.20 -8.70 20.52
N LEU A 629 2.44 -9.56 21.18
CA LEU A 629 1.01 -9.35 21.40
C LEU A 629 0.79 -8.90 22.84
N GLY A 630 0.57 -7.61 23.05
CA GLY A 630 0.28 -7.07 24.39
C GLY A 630 -1.14 -7.38 24.82
N VAL A 631 -1.27 -8.23 25.83
CA VAL A 631 -2.55 -8.81 26.26
C VAL A 631 -2.80 -8.55 27.74
N ASN A 632 -3.99 -8.07 28.06
CA ASN A 632 -4.52 -8.05 29.41
C ASN A 632 -4.99 -9.46 29.82
N LEU A 633 -4.29 -10.09 30.76
CA LEU A 633 -4.53 -11.49 31.17
C LEU A 633 -5.91 -11.68 31.83
N THR A 634 -6.44 -10.66 32.48
CA THR A 634 -7.80 -10.70 33.05
C THR A 634 -8.87 -10.82 31.95
N SER A 635 -8.68 -10.12 30.84
CA SER A 635 -9.57 -10.15 29.68
C SER A 635 -9.41 -11.45 28.90
N LEU A 636 -8.17 -11.90 28.67
CA LEU A 636 -7.89 -13.20 28.06
C LEU A 636 -8.54 -14.35 28.85
N THR A 637 -8.44 -14.33 30.18
CA THR A 637 -9.08 -15.32 31.05
C THR A 637 -10.60 -15.38 30.85
N LYS A 638 -11.26 -14.23 30.68
CA LYS A 638 -12.72 -14.18 30.43
C LYS A 638 -13.09 -14.80 29.09
N VAL A 639 -12.29 -14.56 28.05
CA VAL A 639 -12.51 -15.16 26.72
C VAL A 639 -12.27 -16.66 26.76
N LEU A 640 -11.17 -17.11 27.38
CA LEU A 640 -10.85 -18.53 27.50
C LEU A 640 -11.93 -19.30 28.28
N ARG A 641 -12.59 -18.69 29.26
CA ARG A 641 -13.72 -19.31 30.00
C ARG A 641 -14.96 -19.59 29.15
N ALA A 642 -15.08 -19.00 27.96
CA ALA A 642 -16.20 -19.26 27.05
C ALA A 642 -16.12 -20.64 26.36
N ALA A 643 -14.93 -21.24 26.33
CA ALA A 643 -14.66 -22.54 25.73
C ALA A 643 -14.82 -23.69 26.75
N GLN A 644 -15.12 -24.90 26.27
CA GLN A 644 -14.94 -26.14 27.03
C GLN A 644 -13.46 -26.57 27.06
N ASN A 645 -13.10 -27.53 27.90
CA ASN A 645 -11.70 -27.95 28.05
C ASN A 645 -11.17 -28.73 26.84
N GLU A 646 -12.05 -29.51 26.21
CA GLU A 646 -11.77 -30.33 25.03
C GLU A 646 -12.02 -29.59 23.69
N ASP A 647 -12.30 -28.29 23.74
CA ASP A 647 -12.44 -27.48 22.54
C ASP A 647 -11.06 -27.19 21.95
N ILE A 648 -10.99 -27.20 20.62
CA ILE A 648 -9.79 -26.86 19.86
C ILE A 648 -9.68 -25.34 19.81
N LEU A 649 -8.52 -24.79 20.21
CA LEU A 649 -8.27 -23.35 20.24
C LEU A 649 -7.36 -22.95 19.10
N THR A 650 -7.80 -22.02 18.25
CA THR A 650 -6.96 -21.38 17.23
C THR A 650 -6.76 -19.92 17.56
N ILE A 651 -5.49 -19.53 17.76
CA ILE A 651 -5.06 -18.15 18.01
C ILE A 651 -4.59 -17.56 16.69
N LYS A 652 -5.10 -16.38 16.33
CA LYS A 652 -4.81 -15.72 15.07
C LYS A 652 -4.49 -14.24 15.31
N ALA A 653 -3.40 -13.77 14.71
CA ALA A 653 -3.04 -12.36 14.71
C ALA A 653 -2.52 -11.93 13.33
N GLU A 654 -2.80 -10.67 12.98
CA GLU A 654 -2.36 -10.00 11.74
C GLU A 654 -0.97 -9.33 11.91
N ASP A 655 -0.43 -8.69 10.86
CA ASP A 655 0.94 -8.13 10.80
C ASP A 655 1.15 -6.94 11.77
N ALA A 656 0.14 -6.10 11.96
CA ALA A 656 0.10 -5.05 12.99
C ALA A 656 -1.19 -5.25 13.80
N PRO A 657 -1.19 -6.19 14.76
CA PRO A 657 -2.43 -6.66 15.33
C PRO A 657 -2.95 -5.64 16.36
N ASP A 658 -4.04 -4.95 16.02
CA ASP A 658 -4.85 -4.20 17.00
C ASP A 658 -5.73 -5.16 17.83
N VAL A 659 -5.91 -6.38 17.34
CA VAL A 659 -6.83 -7.40 17.86
C VAL A 659 -6.20 -8.78 17.73
N LEU A 660 -6.31 -9.57 18.80
CA LEU A 660 -6.04 -11.01 18.85
C LEU A 660 -7.35 -11.77 18.66
N ASN A 661 -7.43 -12.59 17.61
CA ASN A 661 -8.60 -13.40 17.31
C ASN A 661 -8.44 -14.81 17.89
N LEU A 662 -9.43 -15.24 18.67
CA LEU A 662 -9.47 -16.54 19.35
C LEU A 662 -10.70 -17.31 18.85
N VAL A 663 -10.45 -18.42 18.15
CA VAL A 663 -11.50 -19.31 17.63
C VAL A 663 -11.51 -20.60 18.42
N PHE A 664 -12.66 -20.95 18.97
CA PHE A 664 -12.92 -22.21 19.65
C PHE A 664 -13.83 -23.08 18.79
N GLU A 665 -13.39 -24.30 18.51
CA GLU A 665 -14.11 -25.32 17.75
C GLU A 665 -14.41 -26.49 18.67
N SER A 666 -15.68 -26.84 18.82
CA SER A 666 -16.09 -27.96 19.66
C SER A 666 -15.83 -29.28 18.94
N SER A 667 -15.24 -30.25 19.65
CA SER A 667 -14.97 -31.59 19.12
C SER A 667 -16.21 -32.49 19.05
N GLU A 668 -17.24 -32.19 19.85
CA GLU A 668 -18.49 -32.98 19.93
C GLU A 668 -19.67 -32.35 19.18
N SER A 669 -19.61 -31.06 18.89
CA SER A 669 -20.69 -30.31 18.24
C SER A 669 -20.13 -29.42 17.13
N ASP A 670 -20.91 -29.16 16.07
CA ASP A 670 -20.52 -28.27 14.97
C ASP A 670 -20.61 -26.78 15.36
N ARG A 671 -20.16 -26.47 16.59
CA ARG A 671 -20.21 -25.14 17.17
C ARG A 671 -18.83 -24.50 17.05
N LEU A 672 -18.79 -23.38 16.34
CA LEU A 672 -17.63 -22.51 16.23
C LEU A 672 -17.92 -21.18 16.95
N SER A 673 -17.05 -20.79 17.87
CA SER A 673 -17.15 -19.53 18.61
C SER A 673 -15.90 -18.69 18.36
N GLU A 674 -16.07 -17.45 17.92
CA GLU A 674 -14.98 -16.54 17.56
C GLU A 674 -15.04 -15.29 18.45
N TYR A 675 -13.90 -14.91 19.01
CA TYR A 675 -13.77 -13.79 19.94
C TYR A 675 -12.57 -12.92 19.57
N ASP A 676 -12.82 -11.62 19.51
CA ASP A 676 -11.81 -10.60 19.24
C ASP A 676 -11.39 -9.93 20.56
N LEU A 677 -10.12 -10.10 20.93
CA LEU A 677 -9.52 -9.49 22.11
C LEU A 677 -8.65 -8.31 21.68
N LYS A 678 -8.95 -7.10 22.16
CA LYS A 678 -8.14 -5.92 21.87
C LYS A 678 -6.73 -6.09 22.46
N LEU A 679 -5.74 -5.76 21.64
CA LEU A 679 -4.35 -5.69 22.05
C LEU A 679 -4.02 -4.29 22.58
N MET A 680 -2.95 -4.20 23.34
CA MET A 680 -2.45 -2.96 23.94
C MET A 680 -0.94 -2.88 23.79
N ASP A 681 -0.43 -1.67 23.62
CA ASP A 681 1.01 -1.45 23.59
C ASP A 681 1.57 -1.56 25.02
N ILE A 682 2.47 -2.52 25.24
CA ILE A 682 3.17 -2.71 26.52
C ILE A 682 4.66 -2.61 26.21
N ASP A 683 5.32 -1.66 26.85
CA ASP A 683 6.77 -1.47 26.71
C ASP A 683 7.51 -2.75 27.14
N GLN A 684 8.43 -3.21 26.30
CA GLN A 684 9.05 -4.51 26.42
C GLN A 684 10.41 -4.37 27.14
N GLU A 685 10.47 -4.70 28.43
CA GLU A 685 11.75 -4.89 29.12
C GLU A 685 12.24 -6.32 28.89
N HIS A 686 13.10 -6.51 27.88
CA HIS A 686 13.70 -7.82 27.64
C HIS A 686 14.78 -8.09 28.69
N LEU A 687 14.43 -8.89 29.70
CA LEU A 687 15.32 -9.25 30.80
C LEU A 687 16.14 -10.47 30.38
N GLY A 688 17.42 -10.25 30.03
CA GLY A 688 18.35 -11.35 29.79
C GLY A 688 18.49 -12.19 31.04
N ILE A 689 17.98 -13.43 31.03
CA ILE A 689 18.21 -14.40 32.10
C ILE A 689 19.58 -15.03 31.84
N PRO A 690 20.59 -14.82 32.70
CA PRO A 690 21.91 -15.42 32.50
C PRO A 690 21.85 -16.94 32.71
N ASP A 691 22.60 -17.68 31.89
CA ASP A 691 22.83 -19.10 32.10
C ASP A 691 23.57 -19.28 33.43
N THR A 692 22.86 -19.80 34.43
CA THR A 692 23.37 -19.94 35.80
C THR A 692 23.47 -21.40 36.18
N GLU A 693 24.60 -21.80 36.76
CA GLU A 693 24.75 -23.09 37.43
C GLU A 693 24.13 -23.04 38.84
N TYR A 694 23.27 -24.01 39.15
CA TYR A 694 22.60 -24.09 40.43
C TYR A 694 23.30 -25.08 41.36
N ALA A 695 23.40 -24.73 42.65
CA ALA A 695 24.06 -25.55 43.67
C ALA A 695 23.26 -26.83 43.99
N ALA A 696 21.93 -26.72 44.00
CA ALA A 696 21.02 -27.84 44.20
C ALA A 696 19.90 -27.84 43.15
N VAL A 697 19.62 -29.00 42.58
CA VAL A 697 18.52 -29.24 41.64
C VAL A 697 17.65 -30.36 42.18
N ILE A 698 16.39 -30.06 42.43
CA ILE A 698 15.45 -30.97 43.10
C ILE A 698 14.26 -31.19 42.17
N THR A 699 14.05 -32.44 41.76
CA THR A 699 12.87 -32.83 40.98
C THR A 699 11.93 -33.61 41.88
N MET A 700 10.67 -33.19 42.00
CA MET A 700 9.66 -33.85 42.85
C MET A 700 8.26 -33.78 42.23
N PRO A 701 7.27 -34.52 42.76
CA PRO A 701 5.89 -34.43 42.30
C PRO A 701 5.30 -33.04 42.58
N SER A 702 4.65 -32.44 41.59
CA SER A 702 4.08 -31.09 41.69
C SER A 702 2.95 -31.00 42.73
N SER A 703 2.21 -32.10 42.91
CA SER A 703 1.16 -32.24 43.93
C SER A 703 1.73 -32.23 45.35
N GLU A 704 2.88 -32.84 45.57
CA GLU A 704 3.56 -32.88 46.86
C GLU A 704 4.14 -31.51 47.21
N PHE A 705 4.80 -30.85 46.25
CA PHE A 705 5.28 -29.47 46.44
C PHE A 705 4.15 -28.50 46.79
N LYS A 706 3.02 -28.60 46.08
CA LYS A 706 1.81 -27.81 46.37
C LYS A 706 1.29 -28.06 47.79
N ARG A 707 1.23 -29.33 48.21
CA ARG A 707 0.79 -29.69 49.55
C ARG A 707 1.70 -29.08 50.62
N ILE A 708 3.02 -29.20 50.46
CA ILE A 708 4.01 -28.62 51.38
C ILE A 708 3.83 -27.11 51.50
N CYS A 709 3.71 -26.39 50.38
CA CYS A 709 3.55 -24.94 50.41
C CYS A 709 2.25 -24.51 51.09
N VAL A 710 1.14 -25.20 50.83
CA VAL A 710 -0.17 -24.89 51.45
C VAL A 710 -0.16 -25.21 52.94
N ASP A 711 0.40 -26.35 53.35
CA ASP A 711 0.47 -26.77 54.75
C ASP A 711 1.34 -25.81 55.58
N LEU A 712 2.47 -25.34 55.03
CA LEU A 712 3.37 -24.40 55.72
C LEU A 712 2.83 -22.96 55.71
N MET A 713 2.07 -22.54 54.69
CA MET A 713 1.47 -21.20 54.63
C MET A 713 0.45 -20.96 55.76
N ALA A 714 -0.13 -22.02 56.32
CA ALA A 714 -0.99 -21.91 57.50
C ALA A 714 -0.24 -21.56 58.79
N LEU A 715 1.09 -21.73 58.83
CA LEU A 715 1.93 -21.54 60.01
C LEU A 715 2.80 -20.28 59.94
N SER A 716 3.33 -19.93 58.76
CA SER A 716 4.20 -18.77 58.57
C SER A 716 4.05 -18.19 57.15
N GLU A 717 4.47 -16.94 56.97
CA GLU A 717 4.53 -16.29 55.66
C GLU A 717 5.81 -16.61 54.87
N SER A 718 6.80 -17.23 55.52
CA SER A 718 8.10 -17.55 54.93
C SER A 718 8.49 -19.00 55.17
N VAL A 719 9.22 -19.59 54.22
CA VAL A 719 9.77 -20.94 54.33
C VAL A 719 11.26 -20.91 54.01
N SER A 720 12.05 -21.58 54.83
CA SER A 720 13.45 -21.88 54.54
C SER A 720 13.54 -23.24 53.86
N ILE A 721 14.15 -23.25 52.69
CA ILE A 721 14.40 -24.45 51.89
C ILE A 721 15.88 -24.79 52.02
N GLU A 722 16.17 -25.88 52.72
CA GLU A 722 17.52 -26.38 52.98
C GLU A 722 17.75 -27.65 52.16
N ALA A 723 18.72 -27.64 51.25
CA ALA A 723 19.15 -28.80 50.49
C ALA A 723 20.50 -29.31 51.01
N SER A 724 20.53 -30.57 51.45
CA SER A 724 21.70 -31.22 52.03
C SER A 724 21.81 -32.67 51.55
N LYS A 725 22.89 -33.37 51.96
CA LYS A 725 23.07 -34.80 51.64
C LYS A 725 21.98 -35.70 52.24
N ASP A 726 21.33 -35.26 53.31
CA ASP A 726 20.27 -36.01 54.01
C ASP A 726 18.89 -35.85 53.36
N GLY A 727 18.76 -34.95 52.38
CA GLY A 727 17.53 -34.62 51.67
C GLY A 727 17.26 -33.11 51.61
N VAL A 728 16.06 -32.77 51.19
CA VAL A 728 15.55 -31.38 51.13
C VAL A 728 14.58 -31.18 52.27
N LYS A 729 14.80 -30.14 53.07
CA LYS A 729 13.98 -29.78 54.21
C LYS A 729 13.33 -28.42 53.99
N PHE A 730 12.01 -28.40 54.03
CA PHE A 730 11.18 -27.19 54.03
C PHE A 730 10.80 -26.91 55.48
N HIS A 731 11.28 -25.83 56.07
CA HIS A 731 10.93 -25.48 57.45
C HIS A 731 10.50 -24.03 57.58
N CYS A 732 9.53 -23.78 58.44
CA CYS A 732 9.04 -22.44 58.73
C CYS A 732 8.93 -22.23 60.25
N ASN A 733 9.25 -21.03 60.68
CA ASN A 733 9.06 -20.55 62.05
C ASN A 733 8.03 -19.42 61.98
N GLY A 734 6.96 -19.50 62.77
CA GLY A 734 5.87 -18.54 62.76
C GLY A 734 5.18 -18.46 64.12
N ASP A 735 4.41 -17.40 64.34
CA ASP A 735 3.80 -17.10 65.65
C ASP A 735 2.82 -18.18 66.14
N ILE A 736 2.23 -18.92 65.21
CA ILE A 736 1.26 -19.99 65.48
C ILE A 736 1.98 -21.31 65.83
N GLY A 737 3.19 -21.52 65.32
CA GLY A 737 3.98 -22.73 65.54
C GLY A 737 5.02 -22.99 64.45
N ASN A 738 5.84 -24.02 64.69
CA ASN A 738 6.91 -24.43 63.77
C ASN A 738 6.47 -25.61 62.92
N GLY A 739 6.77 -25.55 61.62
CA GLY A 739 6.51 -26.62 60.66
C GLY A 739 7.80 -27.06 59.99
N ALA A 740 7.98 -28.37 59.78
CA ALA A 740 9.08 -28.90 58.99
C ALA A 740 8.65 -30.14 58.22
N VAL A 741 8.93 -30.16 56.92
CA VAL A 741 8.73 -31.31 56.04
C VAL A 741 10.07 -31.66 55.41
N THR A 742 10.45 -32.93 55.43
CA THR A 742 11.72 -33.40 54.86
C THR A 742 11.46 -34.45 53.79
N LEU A 743 11.93 -34.18 52.58
CA LEU A 743 11.89 -35.10 51.45
C LEU A 743 13.28 -35.71 51.28
N ARG A 744 13.32 -37.05 51.20
CA ARG A 744 14.53 -37.80 50.87
C ARG A 744 14.42 -38.31 49.44
N SER A 745 15.58 -38.44 48.78
CA SER A 745 15.59 -39.01 47.44
C SER A 745 15.06 -40.44 47.47
N HIS A 746 14.11 -40.72 46.60
CA HIS A 746 13.50 -42.04 46.48
C HIS A 746 13.04 -42.29 45.04
N SER A 747 13.34 -43.49 44.55
CA SER A 747 12.98 -43.94 43.21
C SER A 747 12.00 -45.11 43.29
N ASN A 748 10.79 -44.93 42.78
CA ASN A 748 9.75 -45.94 42.65
C ASN A 748 9.68 -46.42 41.19
N VAL A 749 9.96 -47.71 40.98
CA VAL A 749 10.00 -48.32 39.63
C VAL A 749 8.60 -48.42 39.00
N ASP A 750 7.56 -48.63 39.82
CA ASP A 750 6.19 -48.81 39.34
C ASP A 750 5.49 -47.49 39.01
N LYS A 751 5.92 -46.39 39.64
CA LYS A 751 5.35 -45.04 39.47
C LYS A 751 6.47 -43.99 39.47
N PRO A 752 7.19 -43.81 38.34
CA PRO A 752 8.29 -42.85 38.25
C PRO A 752 7.84 -41.40 38.51
N ASP A 753 6.57 -41.08 38.24
CA ASP A 753 5.96 -39.77 38.50
C ASP A 753 5.94 -39.36 40.00
N LEU A 754 6.24 -40.29 40.92
CA LEU A 754 6.29 -40.03 42.36
C LEU A 754 7.73 -39.85 42.88
N ASN A 755 8.73 -39.99 42.03
CA ASN A 755 10.13 -39.96 42.44
C ASN A 755 10.54 -38.57 42.94
N VAL A 756 11.48 -38.58 43.88
CA VAL A 756 12.20 -37.38 44.31
C VAL A 756 13.67 -37.58 44.01
N ASP A 757 14.18 -36.78 43.08
CA ASP A 757 15.57 -36.78 42.66
C ASP A 757 16.23 -35.49 43.14
N ILE A 758 17.36 -35.62 43.83
CA ILE A 758 18.09 -34.49 44.42
C ILE A 758 19.52 -34.56 43.91
N GLU A 759 19.88 -33.61 43.06
CA GLU A 759 21.25 -33.39 42.59
C GLU A 759 21.85 -32.24 43.40
N LEU A 760 22.90 -32.54 44.16
CA LEU A 760 23.53 -31.58 45.07
C LEU A 760 25.01 -31.45 44.72
N SER A 761 25.45 -30.23 44.39
CA SER A 761 26.86 -29.87 44.32
C SER A 761 27.35 -29.26 45.63
N GLU A 762 26.61 -28.29 46.17
CA GLU A 762 26.90 -27.63 47.45
C GLU A 762 25.63 -27.48 48.33
N PRO A 763 25.75 -27.59 49.67
CA PRO A 763 24.62 -27.33 50.56
C PRO A 763 24.15 -25.88 50.48
N VAL A 764 22.83 -25.68 50.35
CA VAL A 764 22.21 -24.36 50.22
C VAL A 764 21.01 -24.26 51.16
N SER A 765 20.86 -23.12 51.83
CA SER A 765 19.72 -22.83 52.70
C SER A 765 19.28 -21.38 52.49
N LEU A 766 18.09 -21.21 51.93
CA LEU A 766 17.54 -19.90 51.57
C LEU A 766 16.08 -19.78 52.01
N THR A 767 15.69 -18.58 52.41
CA THR A 767 14.33 -18.27 52.86
C THR A 767 13.53 -17.59 51.75
N PHE A 768 12.30 -18.03 51.51
CA PHE A 768 11.41 -17.49 50.47
C PHE A 768 10.03 -17.17 51.04
N SER A 769 9.29 -16.30 50.35
CA SER A 769 7.89 -16.02 50.70
C SER A 769 6.97 -17.16 50.27
N LEU A 770 6.22 -17.72 51.21
CA LEU A 770 5.22 -18.78 50.94
C LEU A 770 4.07 -18.27 50.07
N LYS A 771 3.75 -16.97 50.12
CA LYS A 771 2.71 -16.37 49.28
C LYS A 771 3.00 -16.52 47.78
N TYR A 772 4.25 -16.27 47.36
CA TYR A 772 4.65 -16.46 45.97
C TYR A 772 4.71 -17.94 45.59
N LEU A 773 5.26 -18.79 46.45
CA LEU A 773 5.34 -20.23 46.19
C LEU A 773 3.96 -20.88 46.03
N VAL A 774 2.98 -20.49 46.86
CA VAL A 774 1.59 -20.95 46.73
C VAL A 774 0.94 -20.46 45.43
N ASN A 775 1.28 -19.25 44.96
CA ASN A 775 0.86 -18.79 43.63
C ASN A 775 1.49 -19.64 42.51
N PHE A 776 2.79 -19.95 42.58
CA PHE A 776 3.45 -20.80 41.58
C PHE A 776 2.86 -22.22 41.55
N CYS A 777 2.41 -22.72 42.70
CA CYS A 777 1.76 -24.04 42.81
C CYS A 777 0.42 -24.14 42.06
N LYS A 778 -0.15 -23.03 41.56
CA LYS A 778 -1.30 -23.07 40.63
C LYS A 778 -0.95 -23.79 39.31
N ALA A 779 0.33 -23.77 38.92
CA ALA A 779 0.85 -24.50 37.77
C ALA A 779 0.94 -26.03 37.98
N ALA A 780 0.70 -26.55 39.18
CA ALA A 780 0.76 -28.00 39.43
C ALA A 780 -0.22 -28.83 38.58
N GLY A 781 -1.26 -28.22 38.02
CA GLY A 781 -2.18 -28.87 37.07
C GLY A 781 -1.65 -29.00 35.63
N LEU A 782 -0.50 -28.38 35.32
CA LEU A 782 0.14 -28.37 34.01
C LEU A 782 1.19 -29.48 33.86
N SER A 783 1.90 -29.81 34.94
CA SER A 783 2.95 -30.82 34.96
C SER A 783 2.86 -31.70 36.19
N LYS A 784 3.17 -32.99 36.04
CA LYS A 784 3.18 -33.96 37.15
C LYS A 784 4.37 -33.78 38.08
N SER A 785 5.47 -33.21 37.57
CA SER A 785 6.68 -32.93 38.33
C SER A 785 6.97 -31.43 38.35
N VAL A 786 7.77 -31.02 39.32
CA VAL A 786 8.31 -29.67 39.44
C VAL A 786 9.80 -29.79 39.75
N LYS A 787 10.58 -28.88 39.15
CA LYS A 787 12.03 -28.78 39.34
C LYS A 787 12.35 -27.48 40.08
N LEU A 788 12.99 -27.60 41.24
CA LEU A 788 13.46 -26.47 42.05
C LEU A 788 14.97 -26.37 41.91
N CYS A 789 15.48 -25.22 41.51
CA CYS A 789 16.93 -24.98 41.42
C CYS A 789 17.32 -23.84 42.38
N LEU A 790 18.26 -24.12 43.28
CA LEU A 790 18.69 -23.22 44.36
C LEU A 790 20.20 -22.96 44.28
N SER A 791 20.60 -21.73 44.59
CA SER A 791 21.99 -21.31 44.81
C SER A 791 22.00 -19.98 45.56
N ASN A 792 23.04 -19.71 46.36
CA ASN A 792 23.07 -18.56 47.29
C ASN A 792 23.03 -17.19 46.59
N GLU A 793 23.54 -17.10 45.37
CA GLU A 793 23.71 -15.83 44.66
C GLU A 793 22.65 -15.58 43.57
N VAL A 794 21.71 -16.52 43.36
CA VAL A 794 20.69 -16.40 42.32
C VAL A 794 19.28 -16.69 42.83
N PRO A 795 18.24 -16.14 42.17
CA PRO A 795 16.85 -16.43 42.51
C PRO A 795 16.53 -17.93 42.44
N LEU A 796 15.60 -18.38 43.28
CA LEU A 796 15.02 -19.72 43.19
C LEU A 796 14.30 -19.86 41.85
N LEU A 797 14.69 -20.85 41.06
CA LEU A 797 13.98 -21.26 39.86
C LEU A 797 13.00 -22.39 40.18
N VAL A 798 11.72 -22.16 39.94
CA VAL A 798 10.65 -23.16 39.97
C VAL A 798 10.19 -23.43 38.55
N GLU A 799 10.56 -24.59 38.00
CA GLU A 799 10.23 -24.99 36.62
C GLU A 799 9.19 -26.10 36.60
N TYR A 800 8.12 -25.88 35.83
CA TYR A 800 7.13 -26.89 35.46
C TYR A 800 7.37 -27.28 33.99
N PRO A 801 7.93 -28.48 33.72
CA PRO A 801 8.17 -28.95 32.36
C PRO A 801 6.84 -29.31 31.68
N LEU A 802 6.65 -28.86 30.44
CA LEU A 802 5.48 -29.13 29.60
C LEU A 802 5.89 -30.01 28.41
N ALA A 803 4.92 -30.45 27.61
CA ALA A 803 5.19 -31.27 26.42
C ALA A 803 6.04 -30.51 25.37
N GLY A 804 6.87 -31.24 24.61
CA GLY A 804 7.63 -30.68 23.47
C GLY A 804 8.70 -29.65 23.87
N SER A 805 9.47 -29.90 24.93
CA SER A 805 10.48 -28.96 25.47
C SER A 805 9.92 -27.58 25.88
N SER A 806 8.59 -27.45 25.99
CA SER A 806 7.92 -26.26 26.51
C SER A 806 8.05 -26.21 28.03
N TYR A 807 7.99 -25.02 28.62
CA TYR A 807 8.11 -24.85 30.08
C TYR A 807 7.35 -23.65 30.60
N LEU A 808 7.04 -23.71 31.89
CA LEU A 808 6.63 -22.55 32.69
C LEU A 808 7.58 -22.43 33.89
N ARG A 809 8.35 -21.35 33.93
CA ARG A 809 9.36 -21.05 34.93
C ARG A 809 8.97 -19.84 35.76
N PHE A 810 9.21 -19.92 37.05
CA PHE A 810 9.10 -18.81 37.97
C PHE A 810 10.44 -18.60 38.66
N TYR A 811 10.89 -17.35 38.76
CA TYR A 811 12.06 -16.98 39.52
C TYR A 811 11.61 -16.15 40.72
N LEU A 812 12.17 -16.44 41.90
CA LEU A 812 11.82 -15.75 43.14
C LEU A 812 13.09 -15.38 43.91
N ALA A 813 13.24 -14.10 44.20
CA ALA A 813 14.34 -13.63 45.03
C ALA A 813 14.20 -14.17 46.48
N PRO A 814 15.31 -14.56 47.13
CA PRO A 814 15.29 -14.93 48.54
C PRO A 814 14.93 -13.72 49.40
N LYS A 815 14.25 -13.96 50.52
CA LYS A 815 14.11 -12.94 51.57
C LYS A 815 15.47 -12.78 52.24
N ILE A 816 16.01 -11.56 52.18
CA ILE A 816 17.13 -11.16 53.01
C ILE A 816 16.59 -11.12 54.46
N GLY A 817 17.18 -11.91 55.36
CA GLY A 817 16.79 -11.88 56.77
C GLY A 817 17.22 -10.56 57.41
N ASP A 818 16.53 -10.13 58.45
CA ASP A 818 16.90 -8.95 59.28
C ASP A 818 18.20 -9.16 60.10
N ASP A 819 19.00 -10.18 59.77
CA ASP A 819 20.26 -10.55 60.44
C ASP A 819 21.50 -10.24 59.58
N GLU A 820 21.48 -9.13 58.83
CA GLU A 820 22.67 -8.38 58.39
C GLU A 820 22.63 -6.91 58.83
#